data_AF-A0A1Y2HDR2-F1
#
_entry.id   AF-A0A1Y2HDR2-F1
#
_cell.length_a   1.000
_cell.length_b   1.000
_cell.length_c   1.000
_cell.angle_alpha   90.00
_cell.angle_beta   90.00
_cell.angle_gamma   90.00
#
_symmetry.space_group_name_H-M   'P 1'
#
loop_
_entity.id
_entity.type
_entity.pdbx_description
1 polymer ?
#
loop_
_entity_poly.entity_id
_entity_poly.type
_entity_poly.pdbx_seq_one_letter_code
_entity_poly.pdbx_strand_id
1 'polypeptide(L)'
;MVNTKEGRKEGKKRQDQRAKKEWRGGLLLSLAGAQGINPNHNMLSSRTATATIALAFRRNPSRATIMTPSSPAAASDCRPPNAIYATNASTATCATARFLPASGFQPIPEVIEPVAVAVKGTLPPWLAGSLYRLTASKFDIPLVAPAANSGLAQTQSPAPVVKAMHWFDGLSMLHKYELDGSSNTVKYRSRVTSKDTEQQIVADGCFSGFGPADPCRSLYKRVMSAFVSAGPVSGADGAPNINVTITPTATVVPPLAPRPSLTTDSATERIDYPYLIAKTDYKILQLIDPVTLNPLPISSASATNSPTRFNYTDLSPDLAGGVTSAAHHHQDPTTGDYYHFMIDIKGPNTQLVVFCIPAQASHGASATNARARVVARVPIGFAPYIHSFAATADYLVFILQPYYLGWDEGVVVSKQSGKCVRSFAIPEAVFFFHTVNAWQVQEVGGKDEQVVVDVVAYESPSLVYKMMVDRMSPELRGDQDLGVIKRFTIPLADATAATGAAGPEHVKCELVSPKGVELPRINPLYLTHPTRFVYCMLQHLDETTRQALDPERAATGFMRAICKVDTHTKSFAGVWTAPGCYPGEPVFIPRPSGNGARTEEDDGVVLTIVLDAIRSVSFLLLLDGKTFEEVARAEIEGPMPFGFHGSFVGNVKEMDAIN
;
A
#
# COMPACT_ATOMS: atom_id res chain seq x y z
N MET A 1 51.83 -50.38 31.18
CA MET A 1 51.24 -49.59 32.28
C MET A 1 49.74 -49.90 32.25
N VAL A 2 49.25 -50.89 33.00
CA VAL A 2 48.71 -50.79 34.39
C VAL A 2 47.54 -49.78 34.40
N ASN A 3 46.28 -50.05 34.75
CA ASN A 3 45.65 -51.16 35.46
C ASN A 3 44.11 -51.19 35.18
N THR A 4 43.58 -52.42 35.12
CA THR A 4 42.29 -52.95 35.61
C THR A 4 41.15 -52.03 36.10
N LYS A 5 39.90 -52.34 35.70
CA LYS A 5 38.92 -52.95 36.63
C LYS A 5 37.73 -53.60 35.90
N GLU A 6 37.48 -54.84 36.31
CA GLU A 6 36.41 -55.76 35.91
C GLU A 6 35.06 -55.39 36.53
N GLY A 7 33.97 -55.92 35.93
CA GLY A 7 32.62 -55.88 36.50
C GLY A 7 31.61 -56.68 35.67
N ARG A 8 31.71 -58.01 35.77
CA ARG A 8 30.89 -59.06 35.12
C ARG A 8 29.49 -59.16 35.73
N LYS A 9 28.45 -59.41 34.90
CA LYS A 9 27.37 -60.38 35.20
C LYS A 9 26.56 -60.73 33.93
N GLU A 10 26.75 -61.98 33.49
CA GLU A 10 25.89 -62.71 32.55
C GLU A 10 24.66 -63.29 33.26
N GLY A 11 23.57 -63.50 32.52
CA GLY A 11 22.43 -64.32 32.97
C GLY A 11 21.27 -64.43 31.98
N LYS A 12 21.36 -65.37 31.02
CA LYS A 12 20.33 -66.27 30.41
C LYS A 12 18.85 -66.04 30.84
N LYS A 13 17.80 -66.16 30.01
CA LYS A 13 17.45 -67.11 28.93
C LYS A 13 16.09 -66.72 28.28
N ARG A 14 15.92 -67.05 26.98
CA ARG A 14 14.74 -67.53 26.19
C ARG A 14 13.39 -67.69 26.93
N GLN A 15 12.19 -67.51 26.39
CA GLN A 15 11.51 -67.79 25.10
C GLN A 15 10.13 -67.07 25.21
N ASP A 16 9.53 -66.48 24.18
CA ASP A 16 8.48 -67.19 23.42
C ASP A 16 8.10 -66.45 22.12
N GLN A 17 7.83 -67.26 21.09
CA GLN A 17 7.29 -66.88 19.78
C GLN A 17 5.91 -67.52 19.58
N ARG A 18 5.12 -66.92 18.67
CA ARG A 18 3.79 -67.30 18.09
C ARG A 18 2.60 -66.74 18.87
N ALA A 19 1.62 -66.09 18.23
CA ALA A 19 0.95 -66.49 17.00
C ALA A 19 0.65 -65.35 15.99
N LYS A 20 0.40 -65.78 14.74
CA LYS A 20 0.21 -65.04 13.48
C LYS A 20 -1.25 -65.12 13.02
N LYS A 21 -1.65 -64.14 12.17
CA LYS A 21 -2.62 -64.19 11.04
C LYS A 21 -4.11 -64.33 11.41
N GLU A 22 -5.12 -63.85 10.67
CA GLU A 22 -5.29 -63.26 9.33
C GLU A 22 -6.75 -62.74 9.26
N TRP A 23 -7.06 -61.67 8.49
CA TRP A 23 -8.15 -61.71 7.48
C TRP A 23 -8.15 -60.47 6.56
N ARG A 24 -8.49 -60.74 5.29
CA ARG A 24 -8.58 -59.85 4.12
C ARG A 24 -10.06 -59.68 3.71
N GLY A 25 -10.33 -58.61 2.95
CA GLY A 25 -11.51 -58.41 2.08
C GLY A 25 -12.59 -57.54 2.72
N GLY A 26 -13.17 -56.50 2.11
CA GLY A 26 -13.23 -56.03 0.72
C GLY A 26 -14.69 -55.67 0.42
N LEU A 27 -15.00 -54.48 -0.10
CA LEU A 27 -16.16 -54.27 -1.00
C LEU A 27 -16.12 -52.89 -1.70
N LEU A 28 -16.17 -52.96 -3.03
CA LEU A 28 -16.56 -51.92 -3.97
C LEU A 28 -18.09 -51.89 -4.09
N LEU A 29 -18.70 -50.71 -4.26
CA LEU A 29 -19.91 -50.57 -5.10
C LEU A 29 -20.08 -49.12 -5.57
N SER A 30 -20.04 -48.97 -6.89
CA SER A 30 -20.54 -47.84 -7.67
C SER A 30 -22.07 -47.84 -7.70
N LEU A 31 -22.71 -46.69 -7.90
CA LEU A 31 -23.90 -46.58 -8.75
C LEU A 31 -24.05 -45.14 -9.25
N ALA A 32 -24.33 -45.02 -10.55
CA ALA A 32 -24.56 -43.80 -11.30
C ALA A 32 -25.99 -43.81 -11.87
N GLY A 33 -26.54 -42.60 -12.11
CA GLY A 33 -27.71 -42.30 -12.97
C GLY A 33 -29.08 -42.35 -12.26
N ALA A 34 -30.13 -41.67 -12.72
CA ALA A 34 -30.35 -40.57 -13.67
C ALA A 34 -31.85 -40.17 -13.55
N GLN A 35 -32.16 -38.87 -13.75
CA GLN A 35 -33.39 -38.27 -14.29
C GLN A 35 -34.81 -38.61 -13.74
N GLY A 36 -35.61 -37.56 -13.48
CA GLY A 36 -37.01 -37.53 -13.93
C GLY A 36 -38.07 -36.79 -13.06
N ILE A 37 -38.42 -35.57 -13.48
CA ILE A 37 -39.81 -35.02 -13.61
C ILE A 37 -40.57 -34.49 -12.36
N ASN A 38 -40.97 -33.20 -12.48
CA ASN A 38 -41.94 -32.36 -11.71
C ASN A 38 -43.40 -32.65 -12.21
N PRO A 39 -44.56 -32.29 -11.58
CA PRO A 39 -44.81 -31.07 -10.79
C PRO A 39 -45.85 -31.09 -9.63
N ASN A 40 -45.93 -29.93 -8.93
CA ASN A 40 -47.04 -29.33 -8.15
C ASN A 40 -47.43 -29.89 -6.75
N HIS A 41 -47.14 -29.14 -5.66
CA HIS A 41 -48.10 -28.23 -4.97
C HIS A 41 -47.51 -27.59 -3.69
N ASN A 42 -47.97 -26.36 -3.41
CA ASN A 42 -47.67 -25.47 -2.28
C ASN A 42 -47.81 -26.07 -0.86
N MET A 43 -46.92 -25.72 0.07
CA MET A 43 -47.18 -24.80 1.21
C MET A 43 -46.07 -24.83 2.29
N LEU A 44 -45.81 -23.63 2.82
CA LEU A 44 -45.08 -23.21 4.03
C LEU A 44 -44.86 -24.25 5.16
N SER A 45 -43.63 -24.35 5.68
CA SER A 45 -43.26 -23.78 6.99
C SER A 45 -41.80 -24.09 7.38
N SER A 46 -41.25 -23.16 8.15
CA SER A 46 -39.90 -23.06 8.70
C SER A 46 -39.40 -24.29 9.46
N ARG A 47 -38.11 -24.65 9.26
CA ARG A 47 -37.20 -25.14 10.31
C ARG A 47 -35.75 -25.12 9.81
N THR A 48 -34.97 -24.17 10.33
CA THR A 48 -33.52 -24.09 10.21
C THR A 48 -32.88 -25.19 11.07
N ALA A 49 -32.15 -26.10 10.42
CA ALA A 49 -31.28 -27.07 11.08
C ALA A 49 -29.83 -26.55 11.01
N THR A 50 -29.29 -26.15 12.15
CA THR A 50 -27.88 -25.75 12.30
C THR A 50 -27.02 -27.01 12.37
N ALA A 51 -26.25 -27.30 11.33
CA ALA A 51 -25.25 -28.35 11.34
C ALA A 51 -23.91 -27.78 11.85
N THR A 52 -23.49 -28.21 13.04
CA THR A 52 -22.19 -27.88 13.63
C THR A 52 -21.10 -28.70 12.95
N ILE A 53 -20.23 -28.05 12.17
CA ILE A 53 -18.99 -28.66 11.65
C ILE A 53 -17.91 -28.51 12.73
N ALA A 54 -17.49 -29.62 13.32
CA ALA A 54 -16.36 -29.66 14.25
C ALA A 54 -15.03 -29.72 13.46
N LEU A 55 -14.28 -28.62 13.45
CA LEU A 55 -12.86 -28.63 13.06
C LEU A 55 -12.00 -29.10 14.23
N ALA A 56 -11.29 -30.20 14.05
CA ALA A 56 -10.33 -30.74 15.02
C ALA A 56 -9.05 -29.87 15.04
N PHE A 57 -8.89 -29.07 16.09
CA PHE A 57 -7.64 -28.36 16.38
C PHE A 57 -6.66 -29.31 17.12
N ARG A 58 -5.46 -29.52 16.56
CA ARG A 58 -4.29 -29.97 17.35
C ARG A 58 -3.71 -28.75 18.05
N ARG A 59 -4.01 -28.59 19.35
CA ARG A 59 -3.33 -27.61 20.22
C ARG A 59 -2.24 -28.30 21.03
N ASN A 60 -1.05 -27.72 20.99
CA ASN A 60 0.06 -27.99 21.91
C ASN A 60 -0.20 -27.19 23.21
N PRO A 61 -0.22 -27.80 24.41
CA PRO A 61 -0.65 -27.11 25.61
C PRO A 61 0.56 -26.63 26.43
N SER A 62 0.84 -25.33 26.41
CA SER A 62 1.54 -24.69 27.53
C SER A 62 1.37 -23.17 27.51
N ARG A 63 0.73 -22.68 28.58
CA ARG A 63 0.54 -21.28 29.02
C ARG A 63 -0.49 -20.42 28.27
N ALA A 64 -1.72 -20.48 28.75
CA ALA A 64 -2.65 -19.35 28.73
C ALA A 64 -3.33 -19.26 30.09
N THR A 65 -2.98 -18.24 30.88
CA THR A 65 -3.71 -17.86 32.10
C THR A 65 -4.85 -16.96 31.68
N ILE A 66 -6.09 -17.43 31.84
CA ILE A 66 -7.31 -16.69 31.51
C ILE A 66 -7.71 -15.86 32.74
N MET A 67 -7.71 -14.53 32.63
CA MET A 67 -8.43 -13.66 33.57
C MET A 67 -9.89 -13.54 33.10
N THR A 68 -10.81 -13.85 34.00
CA THR A 68 -12.26 -13.71 33.81
C THR A 68 -12.71 -12.26 34.10
N PRO A 69 -13.56 -11.63 33.29
CA PRO A 69 -14.16 -10.34 33.62
C PRO A 69 -15.45 -10.51 34.44
N SER A 70 -15.59 -9.73 35.50
CA SER A 70 -16.79 -9.60 36.32
C SER A 70 -17.88 -8.76 35.62
N SER A 71 -19.14 -9.15 35.87
CA SER A 71 -20.41 -8.63 35.29
C SER A 71 -20.65 -7.11 35.40
N PRO A 72 -21.57 -6.55 34.58
CA PRO A 72 -21.80 -5.12 34.43
C PRO A 72 -22.80 -4.56 35.45
N ALA A 73 -22.53 -3.37 35.98
CA ALA A 73 -23.47 -2.58 36.77
C ALA A 73 -24.20 -1.55 35.88
N ALA A 74 -25.43 -1.25 36.29
CA ALA A 74 -26.52 -0.63 35.56
C ALA A 74 -26.27 0.76 34.94
N ALA A 75 -27.01 1.00 33.85
CA ALA A 75 -27.17 2.28 33.18
C ALA A 75 -28.12 3.23 33.95
N SER A 76 -27.76 4.51 34.03
CA SER A 76 -28.73 5.61 34.13
C SER A 76 -28.09 6.95 33.73
N ASP A 77 -28.88 7.74 32.99
CA ASP A 77 -28.78 9.18 32.72
C ASP A 77 -27.81 9.70 31.63
N CYS A 78 -28.32 9.67 30.40
CA CYS A 78 -27.90 10.55 29.31
C CYS A 78 -28.77 11.82 29.30
N ARG A 79 -28.14 12.99 29.50
CA ARG A 79 -28.60 14.27 28.94
C ARG A 79 -27.44 14.91 28.17
N PRO A 80 -27.67 15.51 26.99
CA PRO A 80 -26.61 16.14 26.21
C PRO A 80 -26.28 17.51 26.81
N PRO A 81 -25.00 17.92 26.91
CA PRO A 81 -24.69 19.32 27.17
C PRO A 81 -24.82 20.13 25.88
N ASN A 82 -25.68 21.14 25.94
CA ASN A 82 -25.89 22.15 24.91
C ASN A 82 -24.58 22.86 24.52
N ALA A 83 -24.39 23.06 23.22
CA ALA A 83 -23.39 23.94 22.66
C ALA A 83 -23.69 25.39 23.08
N ILE A 84 -22.68 26.07 23.64
CA ILE A 84 -22.68 27.52 23.82
C ILE A 84 -21.53 28.07 22.97
N TYR A 85 -21.89 28.75 21.89
CA TYR A 85 -21.00 29.67 21.19
C TYR A 85 -20.79 30.90 22.08
N ALA A 86 -19.54 31.23 22.39
CA ALA A 86 -19.18 32.52 22.95
C ALA A 86 -17.93 33.05 22.25
N THR A 87 -18.14 34.11 21.48
CA THR A 87 -17.10 35.03 20.99
C THR A 87 -16.45 35.75 22.15
N ASN A 88 -15.13 35.81 22.20
CA ASN A 88 -14.37 37.04 22.50
C ASN A 88 -12.86 36.82 22.33
N ALA A 89 -12.24 37.78 21.66
CA ALA A 89 -10.81 37.88 21.43
C ALA A 89 -10.08 38.41 22.68
N SER A 90 -8.95 37.77 23.00
CA SER A 90 -7.66 38.36 23.43
C SER A 90 -6.92 37.43 24.40
N THR A 91 -5.59 37.42 24.26
CA THR A 91 -4.57 36.57 24.91
C THR A 91 -4.35 35.19 24.26
N ALA A 92 -3.48 35.17 23.26
CA ALA A 92 -3.00 33.97 22.57
C ALA A 92 -1.98 33.22 23.45
N THR A 93 -2.46 32.31 24.28
CA THR A 93 -1.69 31.14 24.70
C THR A 93 -1.99 30.00 23.74
N CYS A 94 -0.94 29.37 23.20
CA CYS A 94 -0.96 28.30 22.21
C CYS A 94 -1.97 27.19 22.59
N ALA A 95 -3.19 27.27 22.05
CA ALA A 95 -4.18 26.21 22.18
C ALA A 95 -3.70 25.02 21.33
N THR A 96 -3.55 23.85 21.96
CA THR A 96 -3.15 22.63 21.23
C THR A 96 -4.22 22.27 20.21
N ALA A 97 -3.83 22.24 18.93
CA ALA A 97 -4.74 21.85 17.86
C ALA A 97 -5.16 20.38 18.07
N ARG A 98 -6.46 20.14 18.26
CA ARG A 98 -7.01 18.79 18.50
C ARG A 98 -6.99 17.88 17.27
N PHE A 99 -6.86 18.44 16.06
CA PHE A 99 -6.88 17.72 14.78
C PHE A 99 -5.77 18.23 13.87
N LEU A 100 -5.33 17.39 12.92
CA LEU A 100 -4.49 17.86 11.83
C LEU A 100 -5.17 19.06 11.14
N PRO A 101 -4.41 19.95 10.49
CA PRO A 101 -4.99 21.12 9.84
C PRO A 101 -6.09 20.70 8.87
N ALA A 102 -7.30 21.25 9.06
CA ALA A 102 -8.44 20.93 8.20
C ALA A 102 -8.14 21.23 6.73
N SER A 103 -7.26 22.21 6.46
CA SER A 103 -6.77 22.55 5.12
C SER A 103 -6.11 21.38 4.38
N GLY A 104 -5.55 20.40 5.09
CA GLY A 104 -4.99 19.17 4.49
C GLY A 104 -6.05 18.15 4.06
N PHE A 105 -7.33 18.38 4.35
CA PHE A 105 -8.47 17.52 3.98
C PHE A 105 -9.54 18.26 3.17
N GLN A 106 -9.21 19.45 2.66
CA GLN A 106 -10.12 20.27 1.86
C GLN A 106 -9.65 20.35 0.42
N PRO A 107 -10.55 20.24 -0.56
CA PRO A 107 -10.14 20.28 -1.96
C PRO A 107 -9.65 21.68 -2.33
N ILE A 108 -8.67 21.74 -3.24
CA ILE A 108 -8.25 22.98 -3.89
C ILE A 108 -8.79 23.03 -5.33
N PRO A 109 -8.96 24.23 -5.92
CA PRO A 109 -9.33 24.35 -7.33
C PRO A 109 -8.34 23.64 -8.26
N GLU A 110 -8.85 23.08 -9.36
CA GLU A 110 -8.01 22.53 -10.42
C GLU A 110 -7.20 23.65 -11.09
N VAL A 111 -5.91 23.42 -11.29
CA VAL A 111 -5.06 24.29 -12.12
C VAL A 111 -4.99 23.68 -13.51
N ILE A 112 -5.87 24.17 -14.39
CA ILE A 112 -6.08 23.57 -15.72
C ILE A 112 -4.86 23.76 -16.60
N GLU A 113 -4.56 25.01 -16.93
CA GLU A 113 -3.36 25.37 -17.67
C GLU A 113 -2.14 25.39 -16.75
N PRO A 114 -0.95 24.94 -17.22
CA PRO A 114 0.23 24.94 -16.38
C PRO A 114 0.62 26.36 -16.01
N VAL A 115 0.83 26.62 -14.72
CA VAL A 115 1.27 27.92 -14.22
C VAL A 115 2.74 27.87 -13.82
N ALA A 116 3.49 28.93 -14.10
CA ALA A 116 4.84 29.07 -13.59
C ALA A 116 4.81 29.27 -12.07
N VAL A 117 5.72 28.61 -11.36
CA VAL A 117 5.81 28.64 -9.90
C VAL A 117 7.11 29.34 -9.50
N ALA A 118 7.02 30.27 -8.55
CA ALA A 118 8.20 30.99 -8.07
C ALA A 118 9.15 30.04 -7.33
N VAL A 119 10.40 29.96 -7.81
CA VAL A 119 11.46 29.15 -7.20
C VAL A 119 12.29 30.03 -6.26
N LYS A 120 12.47 29.58 -5.02
CA LYS A 120 13.44 30.13 -4.06
C LYS A 120 14.60 29.14 -3.95
N GLY A 121 15.83 29.62 -4.01
CA GLY A 121 17.03 28.78 -4.13
C GLY A 121 17.38 28.44 -5.58
N THR A 122 18.16 27.39 -5.79
CA THR A 122 18.64 27.00 -7.13
C THR A 122 18.50 25.51 -7.32
N LEU A 123 17.68 25.10 -8.29
CA LEU A 123 17.58 23.71 -8.72
C LEU A 123 18.93 23.24 -9.29
N PRO A 124 19.36 21.99 -9.03
CA PRO A 124 20.54 21.44 -9.69
C PRO A 124 20.36 21.46 -11.22
N PRO A 125 21.36 21.91 -12.02
CA PRO A 125 21.19 22.07 -13.47
C PRO A 125 20.79 20.81 -14.25
N TRP A 126 21.13 19.63 -13.72
CA TRP A 126 20.77 18.31 -14.28
C TRP A 126 19.34 17.86 -13.95
N LEU A 127 18.69 18.49 -12.96
CA LEU A 127 17.37 18.06 -12.52
C LEU A 127 16.30 18.54 -13.51
N ALA A 128 15.90 17.64 -14.40
CA ALA A 128 14.85 17.91 -15.38
C ALA A 128 13.85 16.76 -15.42
N GLY A 129 12.55 17.05 -15.30
CA GLY A 129 11.53 16.01 -15.29
C GLY A 129 10.20 16.44 -14.68
N SER A 130 9.33 15.46 -14.42
CA SER A 130 8.00 15.66 -13.84
C SER A 130 7.79 14.82 -12.59
N LEU A 131 7.39 15.46 -11.48
CA LEU A 131 6.87 14.79 -10.30
C LEU A 131 5.34 14.75 -10.35
N TYR A 132 4.78 13.54 -10.29
CA TYR A 132 3.35 13.30 -10.18
C TYR A 132 2.99 12.88 -8.76
N ARG A 133 1.89 13.40 -8.20
CA ARG A 133 1.42 13.08 -6.85
C ARG A 133 -0.10 12.93 -6.81
N LEU A 134 -0.60 11.82 -6.28
CA LEU A 134 -2.02 11.68 -5.92
C LEU A 134 -2.27 12.15 -4.49
N THR A 135 -3.37 12.88 -4.30
CA THR A 135 -3.86 13.33 -3.00
C THR A 135 -5.29 12.86 -2.73
N ALA A 136 -5.62 12.71 -1.45
CA ALA A 136 -6.99 12.52 -0.99
C ALA A 136 -7.59 13.90 -0.74
N SER A 137 -8.39 14.39 -1.69
CA SER A 137 -8.70 15.83 -1.78
C SER A 137 -10.07 16.23 -1.26
N LYS A 138 -11.09 15.36 -1.38
CA LYS A 138 -12.47 15.71 -1.05
C LYS A 138 -13.09 14.65 -0.15
N PHE A 139 -13.47 15.07 1.05
CA PHE A 139 -14.05 14.18 2.06
C PHE A 139 -15.54 14.41 2.33
N ASP A 140 -16.05 15.59 1.98
CA ASP A 140 -17.46 15.90 2.07
C ASP A 140 -18.04 15.96 0.64
N ILE A 141 -18.91 15.02 0.30
CA ILE A 141 -19.58 14.91 -1.01
C ILE A 141 -21.05 15.34 -0.89
N PRO A 142 -21.44 16.54 -1.38
CA PRO A 142 -22.84 16.98 -1.39
C PRO A 142 -23.70 16.12 -2.31
N LEU A 143 -24.86 15.66 -1.84
CA LEU A 143 -25.81 14.85 -2.62
C LEU A 143 -26.76 15.67 -3.51
N VAL A 144 -26.76 16.99 -3.37
CA VAL A 144 -27.54 17.90 -4.22
C VAL A 144 -26.58 18.87 -4.87
N ALA A 145 -26.63 18.99 -6.19
CA ALA A 145 -25.87 20.01 -6.92
C ALA A 145 -26.29 21.41 -6.41
N PRO A 146 -25.36 22.35 -6.19
CA PRO A 146 -25.73 23.73 -5.89
C PRO A 146 -26.66 24.23 -6.99
N ALA A 147 -27.86 24.70 -6.63
CA ALA A 147 -28.83 25.18 -7.59
C ALA A 147 -28.24 26.37 -8.36
N ALA A 148 -27.81 26.16 -9.60
CA ALA A 148 -27.55 27.24 -10.53
C ALA A 148 -28.92 27.83 -10.92
N ASN A 149 -29.23 29.01 -10.41
CA ASN A 149 -30.38 29.84 -10.78
C ASN A 149 -31.78 29.39 -10.30
N SER A 150 -31.99 29.24 -9.00
CA SER A 150 -33.33 29.40 -8.42
C SER A 150 -33.36 30.62 -7.50
N GLY A 151 -33.87 31.75 -7.99
CA GLY A 151 -34.02 33.02 -7.26
C GLY A 151 -35.08 32.97 -6.14
N LEU A 152 -35.16 31.88 -5.39
CA LEU A 152 -36.04 31.71 -4.25
C LEU A 152 -35.17 31.54 -3.01
N ALA A 153 -35.44 32.37 -2.00
CA ALA A 153 -34.83 32.27 -0.68
C ALA A 153 -35.16 30.90 -0.06
N GLN A 154 -34.24 29.95 -0.14
CA GLN A 154 -34.37 28.65 0.53
C GLN A 154 -34.07 28.79 2.02
N THR A 155 -35.05 28.37 2.83
CA THR A 155 -34.88 28.09 4.26
C THR A 155 -33.76 27.07 4.45
N GLN A 156 -32.67 27.49 5.11
CA GLN A 156 -31.35 26.86 5.11
C GLN A 156 -31.27 25.61 6.02
N SER A 157 -31.74 24.46 5.54
CA SER A 157 -31.16 23.18 5.98
C SER A 157 -29.98 22.85 5.05
N PRO A 158 -28.78 22.52 5.56
CA PRO A 158 -27.65 22.17 4.70
C PRO A 158 -28.01 20.94 3.85
N ALA A 159 -27.59 20.96 2.58
CA ALA A 159 -27.78 19.82 1.69
C ALA A 159 -27.20 18.55 2.33
N PRO A 160 -27.84 17.38 2.15
CA PRO A 160 -27.29 16.13 2.68
C PRO A 160 -25.91 15.87 2.06
N VAL A 161 -24.96 15.42 2.89
CA VAL A 161 -23.56 15.17 2.52
C VAL A 161 -23.20 13.73 2.86
N VAL A 162 -22.55 13.04 1.94
CA VAL A 162 -21.84 11.78 2.22
C VAL A 162 -20.43 12.12 2.66
N LYS A 163 -20.02 11.61 3.83
CA LYS A 163 -18.69 11.86 4.38
C LYS A 163 -17.79 10.66 4.18
N ALA A 164 -16.62 10.88 3.59
CA ALA A 164 -15.49 9.97 3.57
C ALA A 164 -14.84 9.99 4.97
N MET A 165 -14.83 8.84 5.66
CA MET A 165 -14.48 8.79 7.08
C MET A 165 -13.02 8.46 7.34
N HIS A 166 -12.40 7.69 6.45
CA HIS A 166 -10.99 7.32 6.55
C HIS A 166 -10.13 8.17 5.60
N TRP A 167 -8.85 8.40 5.93
CA TRP A 167 -7.95 9.17 5.04
C TRP A 167 -7.90 8.58 3.61
N PHE A 168 -7.87 7.24 3.51
CA PHE A 168 -7.91 6.51 2.23
C PHE A 168 -9.21 6.69 1.42
N ASP A 169 -10.28 7.24 2.02
CA ASP A 169 -11.57 7.42 1.36
C ASP A 169 -11.65 8.73 0.55
N GLY A 170 -10.77 9.70 0.81
CA GLY A 170 -10.85 11.02 0.19
C GLY A 170 -10.63 10.95 -1.32
N LEU A 171 -11.52 11.59 -2.07
CA LEU A 171 -11.56 11.47 -3.53
C LEU A 171 -10.29 12.04 -4.19
N SER A 172 -9.79 11.36 -5.22
CA SER A 172 -8.48 11.64 -5.80
C SER A 172 -8.36 12.94 -6.60
N MET A 173 -7.25 13.62 -6.36
CA MET A 173 -6.72 14.69 -7.22
C MET A 173 -5.25 14.41 -7.54
N LEU A 174 -4.88 14.58 -8.81
CA LEU A 174 -3.53 14.42 -9.32
C LEU A 174 -2.87 15.78 -9.49
N HIS A 175 -1.62 15.87 -9.04
CA HIS A 175 -0.78 17.06 -9.13
C HIS A 175 0.47 16.75 -9.94
N LYS A 176 0.93 17.69 -10.77
CA LYS A 176 2.16 17.61 -11.54
C LYS A 176 3.02 18.84 -11.28
N TYR A 177 4.28 18.62 -10.93
CA TYR A 177 5.34 19.63 -10.95
C TYR A 177 6.32 19.28 -12.08
N GLU A 178 6.51 20.20 -13.01
CA GLU A 178 7.49 20.08 -14.09
C GLU A 178 8.70 20.91 -13.72
N LEU A 179 9.86 20.29 -13.61
CA LEU A 179 11.11 20.91 -13.19
C LEU A 179 12.08 21.00 -14.37
N ASP A 180 12.74 22.15 -14.50
CA ASP A 180 13.89 22.34 -15.37
C ASP A 180 14.97 23.11 -14.61
N GLY A 181 15.96 22.36 -14.11
CA GLY A 181 17.06 22.92 -13.36
C GLY A 181 18.01 23.77 -14.19
N SER A 182 18.09 23.56 -15.50
CA SER A 182 18.97 24.35 -16.38
C SER A 182 18.48 25.78 -16.52
N SER A 183 17.16 25.98 -16.51
CA SER A 183 16.51 27.28 -16.53
C SER A 183 16.06 27.75 -15.13
N ASN A 184 16.26 26.93 -14.10
CA ASN A 184 15.77 27.13 -12.74
C ASN A 184 14.25 27.43 -12.68
N THR A 185 13.46 26.70 -13.46
CA THR A 185 12.00 26.90 -13.56
C THR A 185 11.21 25.70 -13.05
N VAL A 186 10.02 25.99 -12.52
CA VAL A 186 9.02 24.98 -12.16
C VAL A 186 7.66 25.40 -12.72
N LYS A 187 6.93 24.46 -13.32
CA LYS A 187 5.51 24.63 -13.67
C LYS A 187 4.64 23.68 -12.86
N TYR A 188 3.41 24.09 -12.60
CA TYR A 188 2.45 23.32 -11.83
C TYR A 188 1.10 23.21 -12.55
N ARG A 189 0.48 22.03 -12.45
CA ARG A 189 -0.93 21.80 -12.80
C ARG A 189 -1.56 20.69 -11.97
N SER A 190 -2.88 20.63 -11.97
CA SER A 190 -3.63 19.61 -11.23
C SER A 190 -4.98 19.25 -11.86
N ARG A 191 -5.44 18.01 -11.65
CA ARG A 191 -6.78 17.55 -12.09
C ARG A 191 -7.43 16.66 -11.04
N VAL A 192 -8.74 16.81 -10.88
CA VAL A 192 -9.56 15.85 -10.12
C VAL A 192 -9.79 14.63 -11.00
N THR A 193 -9.31 13.48 -10.53
CA THR A 193 -9.35 12.19 -11.25
C THR A 193 -10.57 11.35 -10.88
N SER A 194 -11.25 11.71 -9.79
CA SER A 194 -12.37 10.98 -9.19
C SER A 194 -13.76 11.51 -9.54
N LYS A 195 -13.91 12.30 -10.61
CA LYS A 195 -15.21 12.94 -10.97
C LYS A 195 -16.32 11.90 -11.20
N ASP A 196 -15.98 10.76 -11.80
CA ASP A 196 -16.90 9.63 -12.01
C ASP A 196 -17.28 8.92 -10.71
N THR A 197 -16.32 8.70 -9.80
CA THR A 197 -16.62 8.21 -8.43
C THR A 197 -17.54 9.18 -7.69
N GLU A 198 -17.31 10.49 -7.78
CA GLU A 198 -18.17 11.47 -7.13
C GLU A 198 -19.61 11.40 -7.68
N GLN A 199 -19.77 11.35 -9.01
CA GLN A 199 -21.08 11.22 -9.65
C GLN A 199 -21.80 9.95 -9.20
N GLN A 200 -21.08 8.84 -9.08
CA GLN A 200 -21.65 7.58 -8.58
C GLN A 200 -22.10 7.70 -7.12
N ILE A 201 -21.31 8.32 -6.25
CA ILE A 201 -21.68 8.56 -4.84
C ILE A 201 -22.95 9.42 -4.76
N VAL A 202 -23.05 10.46 -5.58
CA VAL A 202 -24.23 11.32 -5.63
C VAL A 202 -25.46 10.55 -6.11
N ALA A 203 -25.31 9.71 -7.14
CA ALA A 203 -26.40 8.88 -7.67
C ALA A 203 -26.87 7.82 -6.65
N ASP A 204 -25.94 7.17 -5.95
CA ASP A 204 -26.22 6.10 -5.00
C ASP A 204 -26.65 6.62 -3.62
N GLY A 205 -26.35 7.89 -3.32
CA GLY A 205 -26.59 8.50 -2.01
C GLY A 205 -25.70 7.95 -0.88
N CYS A 206 -24.71 7.12 -1.21
CA CYS A 206 -23.81 6.48 -0.24
C CYS A 206 -22.41 6.25 -0.83
N PHE A 207 -21.45 5.98 0.04
CA PHE A 207 -20.08 5.66 -0.35
C PHE A 207 -19.58 4.45 0.44
N SER A 208 -19.03 3.47 -0.28
CA SER A 208 -18.34 2.32 0.30
C SER A 208 -16.85 2.46 0.02
N GLY A 209 -16.11 2.96 1.00
CA GLY A 209 -14.66 3.08 0.96
C GLY A 209 -13.96 2.07 1.85
N PHE A 210 -12.71 2.38 2.18
CA PHE A 210 -11.92 1.70 3.19
C PHE A 210 -12.51 1.93 4.60
N GLY A 211 -13.03 3.13 4.86
CA GLY A 211 -13.71 3.48 6.11
C GLY A 211 -15.14 2.92 6.22
N PRO A 212 -15.73 2.92 7.43
CA PRO A 212 -17.09 2.43 7.65
C PRO A 212 -18.14 3.36 7.03
N ALA A 213 -19.14 2.81 6.35
CA ALA A 213 -20.28 3.57 5.81
C ALA A 213 -21.34 3.98 6.85
N ASP A 214 -21.27 3.47 8.09
CA ASP A 214 -22.28 3.67 9.14
C ASP A 214 -21.57 3.82 10.52
N PRO A 215 -21.95 4.73 11.43
CA PRO A 215 -21.34 4.90 12.76
C PRO A 215 -21.70 3.85 13.84
N CYS A 216 -22.77 3.05 13.65
CA CYS A 216 -23.49 2.37 14.76
C CYS A 216 -23.17 0.86 15.06
N ARG A 217 -22.09 0.28 14.53
CA ARG A 217 -21.55 -1.04 14.89
C ARG A 217 -20.07 -0.88 15.26
N SER A 218 -19.54 -1.79 16.09
CA SER A 218 -18.11 -1.76 16.43
C SER A 218 -17.25 -1.85 15.16
N LEU A 219 -16.36 -0.86 15.01
CA LEU A 219 -15.55 -0.64 13.82
C LEU A 219 -14.62 -1.83 13.49
N TYR A 220 -14.20 -2.55 14.54
CA TYR A 220 -13.42 -3.79 14.43
C TYR A 220 -14.13 -4.88 13.60
N LYS A 221 -15.46 -5.00 13.68
CA LYS A 221 -16.22 -5.96 12.84
C LYS A 221 -16.47 -5.46 11.41
N ARG A 222 -16.12 -4.20 11.08
CA ARG A 222 -16.50 -3.50 9.84
C ARG A 222 -15.34 -3.22 8.88
N VAL A 223 -14.16 -2.86 9.39
CA VAL A 223 -12.91 -3.00 8.61
C VAL A 223 -12.82 -4.44 8.09
N MET A 224 -13.21 -5.40 8.94
CA MET A 224 -13.39 -6.81 8.59
C MET A 224 -14.45 -7.05 7.51
N SER A 225 -15.57 -6.31 7.44
CA SER A 225 -16.53 -6.49 6.34
C SER A 225 -16.05 -5.91 5.01
N ALA A 226 -15.19 -4.89 5.01
CA ALA A 226 -14.55 -4.42 3.77
C ALA A 226 -13.58 -5.47 3.19
N PHE A 227 -12.94 -6.27 4.04
CA PHE A 227 -12.01 -7.34 3.62
C PHE A 227 -12.63 -8.75 3.51
N VAL A 228 -13.77 -9.02 4.20
CA VAL A 228 -14.43 -10.34 4.26
C VAL A 228 -15.81 -10.36 3.59
N SER A 229 -16.40 -9.22 3.21
CA SER A 229 -17.65 -9.21 2.43
C SER A 229 -17.41 -9.53 0.96
N ALA A 230 -16.86 -10.71 0.70
CA ALA A 230 -17.07 -11.47 -0.53
C ALA A 230 -18.50 -12.10 -0.53
N GLY A 231 -19.50 -11.30 -0.12
CA GLY A 231 -20.89 -11.57 -0.48
C GLY A 231 -21.11 -11.08 -1.92
N PRO A 232 -22.06 -11.65 -2.68
CA PRO A 232 -22.33 -11.23 -4.03
C PRO A 232 -22.84 -9.78 -3.99
N VAL A 233 -21.97 -8.82 -4.30
CA VAL A 233 -22.42 -7.52 -4.78
C VAL A 233 -23.02 -7.81 -6.15
N SER A 234 -24.33 -7.96 -6.16
CA SER A 234 -25.11 -8.13 -7.38
C SER A 234 -24.89 -6.92 -8.27
N GLY A 235 -24.30 -7.12 -9.45
CA GLY A 235 -24.39 -6.20 -10.57
C GLY A 235 -23.35 -5.08 -10.57
N ALA A 236 -22.34 -5.28 -11.41
CA ALA A 236 -21.34 -4.31 -11.86
C ALA A 236 -20.39 -3.72 -10.79
N ASP A 237 -19.09 -3.81 -11.08
CA ASP A 237 -18.10 -3.10 -10.27
C ASP A 237 -18.37 -1.59 -10.44
N GLY A 238 -18.73 -0.91 -9.34
CA GLY A 238 -18.94 0.54 -9.32
C GLY A 238 -17.66 1.32 -9.67
N ALA A 239 -17.66 2.65 -9.48
CA ALA A 239 -16.47 3.47 -9.67
C ALA A 239 -15.68 3.60 -8.34
N PRO A 240 -14.74 2.68 -7.98
CA PRO A 240 -13.97 2.78 -6.73
C PRO A 240 -13.09 4.04 -6.67
N ASN A 241 -12.83 4.59 -5.50
CA ASN A 241 -11.85 5.69 -5.43
C ASN A 241 -10.44 5.16 -5.71
N ILE A 242 -9.75 5.73 -6.72
CA ILE A 242 -8.39 5.34 -7.11
C ILE A 242 -7.47 6.51 -6.76
N ASN A 243 -6.85 6.45 -5.58
CA ASN A 243 -6.14 7.58 -4.99
C ASN A 243 -4.74 7.25 -4.41
N VAL A 244 -4.26 6.00 -4.50
CA VAL A 244 -3.12 5.54 -3.70
C VAL A 244 -1.78 5.75 -4.40
N THR A 245 -1.56 5.13 -5.57
CA THR A 245 -0.29 5.26 -6.31
C THR A 245 -0.51 5.67 -7.77
N ILE A 246 0.50 6.32 -8.35
CA ILE A 246 0.54 6.71 -9.76
C ILE A 246 1.82 6.16 -10.40
N THR A 247 1.70 5.46 -11.52
CA THR A 247 2.86 4.88 -12.23
C THR A 247 2.91 5.36 -13.68
N PRO A 248 4.01 6.00 -14.09
CA PRO A 248 4.34 6.24 -15.50
C PRO A 248 4.65 4.91 -16.21
N THR A 249 4.03 4.66 -17.37
CA THR A 249 4.28 3.43 -18.12
C THR A 249 3.99 3.57 -19.62
N ALA A 250 4.69 2.75 -20.41
CA ALA A 250 4.42 2.54 -21.83
C ALA A 250 3.72 1.19 -22.14
N THR A 251 3.64 0.30 -21.15
CA THR A 251 3.47 -1.15 -21.39
C THR A 251 2.21 -1.72 -20.75
N VAL A 252 1.70 -1.08 -19.68
CA VAL A 252 0.60 -1.58 -18.84
C VAL A 252 -0.78 -1.05 -19.30
N VAL A 253 -1.01 -0.97 -20.61
CA VAL A 253 -2.23 -0.33 -21.17
C VAL A 253 -3.07 -1.37 -21.89
N PRO A 254 -4.41 -1.41 -21.75
CA PRO A 254 -5.28 -2.21 -22.62
C PRO A 254 -5.28 -1.66 -24.06
N PRO A 255 -5.88 -2.35 -25.05
CA PRO A 255 -6.16 -1.76 -26.36
C PRO A 255 -6.96 -0.46 -26.17
N LEU A 256 -6.43 0.65 -26.68
CA LEU A 256 -7.08 1.94 -26.52
C LEU A 256 -8.20 2.10 -27.53
N ALA A 257 -9.25 2.84 -27.11
CA ALA A 257 -10.15 3.44 -28.09
C ALA A 257 -9.33 4.36 -29.02
N PRO A 258 -9.74 4.55 -30.30
CA PRO A 258 -9.06 5.45 -31.23
C PRO A 258 -8.86 6.82 -30.58
N ARG A 259 -7.61 7.28 -30.47
CA ARG A 259 -7.30 8.61 -29.93
C ARG A 259 -8.00 9.67 -30.81
N PRO A 260 -8.72 10.65 -30.22
CA PRO A 260 -8.86 11.93 -30.89
C PRO A 260 -7.44 12.43 -31.16
N SER A 261 -7.14 12.79 -32.40
CA SER A 261 -5.81 13.25 -32.80
C SER A 261 -5.28 14.29 -31.82
N LEU A 262 -4.23 13.97 -31.08
CA LEU A 262 -3.37 14.98 -30.48
C LEU A 262 -2.83 15.78 -31.66
N THR A 263 -3.30 17.02 -31.82
CA THR A 263 -2.73 17.97 -32.77
C THR A 263 -1.25 18.08 -32.46
N THR A 264 -0.43 17.57 -33.37
CA THR A 264 1.03 17.64 -33.31
C THR A 264 1.48 19.08 -33.53
N ASP A 265 1.37 19.93 -32.51
CA ASP A 265 1.98 21.27 -32.50
C ASP A 265 2.94 21.49 -31.31
N SER A 266 3.16 20.49 -30.45
CA SER A 266 4.17 20.54 -29.38
C SER A 266 5.35 19.60 -29.66
N ALA A 267 6.11 19.88 -30.71
CA ALA A 267 7.36 19.16 -31.02
C ALA A 267 8.48 19.30 -29.94
N THR A 268 8.19 19.94 -28.80
CA THR A 268 9.16 20.25 -27.73
C THR A 268 8.98 19.43 -26.44
N GLU A 269 7.88 18.69 -26.25
CA GLU A 269 7.65 17.84 -25.07
C GLU A 269 7.64 16.36 -25.48
N ARG A 270 8.83 15.76 -25.66
CA ARG A 270 8.92 14.29 -25.76
C ARG A 270 8.61 13.68 -24.40
N ILE A 271 7.46 13.02 -24.31
CA ILE A 271 7.08 12.22 -23.15
C ILE A 271 7.26 10.74 -23.53
N ASP A 272 8.23 10.10 -22.89
CA ASP A 272 8.55 8.69 -23.17
C ASP A 272 7.64 7.71 -22.43
N TYR A 273 6.89 8.18 -21.42
CA TYR A 273 5.80 7.42 -20.80
C TYR A 273 4.46 7.88 -21.36
N PRO A 274 3.88 7.19 -22.36
CA PRO A 274 2.68 7.67 -23.04
C PRO A 274 1.45 7.76 -22.11
N TYR A 275 1.48 7.12 -20.93
CA TYR A 275 0.39 7.12 -19.97
C TYR A 275 0.86 7.11 -18.51
N LEU A 276 -0.03 7.55 -17.62
CA LEU A 276 0.02 7.28 -16.19
C LEU A 276 -1.09 6.29 -15.81
N ILE A 277 -0.83 5.45 -14.82
CA ILE A 277 -1.81 4.53 -14.26
C ILE A 277 -1.96 4.79 -12.77
N ALA A 278 -3.16 5.22 -12.37
CA ALA A 278 -3.53 5.35 -10.98
C ALA A 278 -4.03 3.99 -10.45
N LYS A 279 -3.67 3.67 -9.21
CA LYS A 279 -3.99 2.40 -8.53
C LYS A 279 -4.50 2.62 -7.11
N THR A 280 -5.20 1.62 -6.61
CA THR A 280 -5.61 1.44 -5.21
C THR A 280 -5.40 -0.04 -4.83
N ASP A 281 -5.74 -0.44 -3.60
CA ASP A 281 -5.64 -1.84 -3.14
C ASP A 281 -6.78 -2.72 -3.68
N TYR A 282 -7.09 -2.55 -4.97
CA TYR A 282 -8.17 -3.21 -5.68
C TYR A 282 -7.81 -3.42 -7.15
N LYS A 283 -8.43 -4.41 -7.79
CA LYS A 283 -8.13 -4.83 -9.17
C LYS A 283 -8.38 -3.77 -10.27
N ILE A 284 -9.03 -2.65 -9.94
CA ILE A 284 -9.46 -1.62 -10.90
C ILE A 284 -8.43 -0.51 -10.97
N LEU A 285 -8.13 -0.12 -12.20
CA LEU A 285 -7.09 0.83 -12.60
C LEU A 285 -7.72 1.99 -13.35
N GLN A 286 -7.06 3.15 -13.33
CA GLN A 286 -7.45 4.31 -14.15
C GLN A 286 -6.28 4.77 -14.99
N LEU A 287 -6.53 4.93 -16.29
CA LEU A 287 -5.55 5.45 -17.24
C LEU A 287 -5.65 6.97 -17.31
N ILE A 288 -4.52 7.66 -17.27
CA ILE A 288 -4.46 9.12 -17.21
C ILE A 288 -3.42 9.64 -18.21
N ASP A 289 -3.74 10.77 -18.83
CA ASP A 289 -2.82 11.49 -19.73
C ASP A 289 -1.70 12.19 -18.92
N PRO A 290 -0.41 11.96 -19.24
CA PRO A 290 0.72 12.51 -18.48
C PRO A 290 0.94 14.02 -18.68
N VAL A 291 0.38 14.61 -19.74
CA VAL A 291 0.41 16.06 -20.01
C VAL A 291 -0.75 16.71 -19.29
N THR A 292 -1.97 16.34 -19.68
CA THR A 292 -3.19 17.07 -19.31
C THR A 292 -3.74 16.63 -17.94
N LEU A 293 -3.29 15.48 -17.44
CA LEU A 293 -3.78 14.80 -16.23
C LEU A 293 -5.25 14.39 -16.31
N ASN A 294 -5.84 14.40 -17.50
CA ASN A 294 -7.21 13.94 -17.70
C ASN A 294 -7.26 12.40 -17.65
N PRO A 295 -8.23 11.80 -16.95
CA PRO A 295 -8.58 10.40 -17.15
C PRO A 295 -8.90 10.15 -18.63
N LEU A 296 -8.31 9.10 -19.19
CA LEU A 296 -8.45 8.77 -20.60
C LEU A 296 -9.57 7.74 -20.82
N PRO A 297 -10.38 7.88 -21.88
CA PRO A 297 -11.35 6.87 -22.23
C PRO A 297 -10.65 5.60 -22.69
N ILE A 298 -11.20 4.45 -22.33
CA ILE A 298 -10.67 3.14 -22.72
C ILE A 298 -11.75 2.24 -23.28
N SER A 299 -11.36 1.31 -24.15
CA SER A 299 -12.21 0.19 -24.54
C SER A 299 -11.90 -0.98 -23.61
N SER A 300 -12.69 -1.10 -22.54
CA SER A 300 -12.60 -2.21 -21.60
C SER A 300 -13.58 -3.31 -21.99
N ALA A 301 -13.11 -4.55 -22.05
CA ALA A 301 -13.99 -5.72 -22.18
C ALA A 301 -14.47 -6.20 -20.81
N SER A 302 -13.78 -5.80 -19.74
CA SER A 302 -14.19 -6.05 -18.38
C SER A 302 -15.33 -5.13 -17.96
N ALA A 303 -16.31 -5.66 -17.23
CA ALA A 303 -17.53 -4.99 -16.81
C ALA A 303 -17.27 -3.93 -15.71
N THR A 304 -16.54 -2.87 -16.03
CA THR A 304 -16.43 -1.66 -15.22
C THR A 304 -17.52 -0.68 -15.64
N ASN A 305 -18.27 -0.10 -14.69
CA ASN A 305 -19.26 0.94 -14.98
C ASN A 305 -18.66 2.32 -15.32
N SER A 306 -17.37 2.42 -15.64
CA SER A 306 -16.68 3.69 -15.93
C SER A 306 -15.97 3.64 -17.28
N PRO A 307 -16.10 4.69 -18.11
CA PRO A 307 -15.43 4.76 -19.41
C PRO A 307 -13.91 5.00 -19.32
N THR A 308 -13.36 5.23 -18.12
CA THR A 308 -11.94 5.57 -17.91
C THR A 308 -11.16 4.52 -17.12
N ARG A 309 -11.78 3.37 -16.85
CA ARG A 309 -11.26 2.36 -15.92
C ARG A 309 -11.29 0.97 -16.51
N PHE A 310 -10.24 0.20 -16.21
CA PHE A 310 -10.08 -1.20 -16.62
C PHE A 310 -9.66 -2.02 -15.41
N ASN A 311 -9.59 -3.34 -15.58
CA ASN A 311 -8.99 -4.22 -14.59
C ASN A 311 -7.96 -5.15 -15.22
N TYR A 312 -7.26 -5.92 -14.39
CA TYR A 312 -6.21 -6.82 -14.86
C TYR A 312 -6.71 -7.93 -15.82
N THR A 313 -8.01 -8.24 -15.86
CA THR A 313 -8.59 -9.18 -16.84
C THR A 313 -8.55 -8.62 -18.26
N ASP A 314 -8.57 -7.29 -18.43
CA ASP A 314 -8.37 -6.65 -19.74
C ASP A 314 -6.95 -6.81 -20.28
N LEU A 315 -5.98 -7.12 -19.39
CA LEU A 315 -4.61 -7.43 -19.80
C LEU A 315 -4.44 -8.92 -20.12
N SER A 316 -5.19 -9.80 -19.45
CA SER A 316 -5.20 -11.23 -19.73
C SER A 316 -6.45 -11.92 -19.16
N PRO A 317 -7.21 -12.69 -19.95
CA PRO A 317 -8.35 -13.47 -19.45
C PRO A 317 -7.99 -14.45 -18.33
N ASP A 318 -6.74 -14.91 -18.26
CA ASP A 318 -6.25 -15.85 -17.22
C ASP A 318 -6.23 -15.23 -15.82
N LEU A 319 -6.37 -13.91 -15.74
CA LEU A 319 -6.45 -13.13 -14.51
C LEU A 319 -7.90 -12.99 -13.99
N ALA A 320 -8.89 -13.56 -14.70
CA ALA A 320 -10.26 -13.61 -14.23
C ALA A 320 -10.36 -14.29 -12.85
N GLY A 321 -11.21 -13.74 -11.98
CA GLY A 321 -11.46 -14.24 -10.62
C GLY A 321 -10.63 -13.58 -9.52
N GLY A 322 -9.56 -12.85 -9.85
CA GLY A 322 -8.89 -11.98 -8.88
C GLY A 322 -9.81 -10.88 -8.38
N VAL A 323 -9.77 -10.62 -7.06
CA VAL A 323 -10.64 -9.62 -6.40
C VAL A 323 -9.84 -8.42 -5.93
N THR A 324 -8.82 -8.65 -5.10
CA THR A 324 -7.96 -7.61 -4.54
C THR A 324 -6.55 -7.70 -5.11
N SER A 325 -5.84 -6.57 -5.12
CA SER A 325 -4.43 -6.44 -5.50
C SER A 325 -3.79 -5.35 -4.65
N ALA A 326 -2.47 -5.25 -4.63
CA ALA A 326 -1.78 -4.12 -4.01
C ALA A 326 -1.85 -2.86 -4.89
N ALA A 327 -1.74 -1.67 -4.29
CA ALA A 327 -1.44 -0.46 -5.06
C ALA A 327 0.04 -0.40 -5.52
N HIS A 328 0.92 -1.14 -4.84
CA HIS A 328 2.36 -1.20 -5.11
C HIS A 328 2.73 -2.43 -5.93
N HIS A 329 3.14 -2.21 -7.18
CA HIS A 329 3.77 -3.24 -8.01
C HIS A 329 5.29 -3.11 -7.96
N HIS A 330 6.01 -4.09 -8.51
CA HIS A 330 7.44 -4.00 -8.72
C HIS A 330 7.77 -3.98 -10.20
N GLN A 331 8.63 -3.05 -10.62
CA GLN A 331 9.26 -3.09 -11.93
C GLN A 331 10.67 -3.67 -11.76
N ASP A 332 10.98 -4.70 -12.54
CA ASP A 332 12.31 -5.29 -12.55
C ASP A 332 13.32 -4.28 -13.13
N PRO A 333 14.37 -3.89 -12.39
CA PRO A 333 15.30 -2.88 -12.88
C PRO A 333 16.17 -3.38 -14.05
N THR A 334 16.27 -4.70 -14.27
CA THR A 334 17.08 -5.29 -15.35
C THR A 334 16.24 -5.51 -16.61
N THR A 335 15.05 -6.10 -16.47
CA THR A 335 14.22 -6.43 -17.64
C THR A 335 13.17 -5.37 -17.97
N GLY A 336 12.88 -4.48 -17.02
CA GLY A 336 11.77 -3.53 -17.08
C GLY A 336 10.39 -4.17 -16.86
N ASP A 337 10.32 -5.49 -16.64
CA ASP A 337 9.05 -6.22 -16.51
C ASP A 337 8.33 -5.81 -15.22
N TYR A 338 7.00 -5.70 -15.29
CA TYR A 338 6.19 -5.40 -14.11
C TYR A 338 5.68 -6.69 -13.49
N TYR A 339 6.01 -6.92 -12.23
CA TYR A 339 5.46 -8.00 -11.42
C TYR A 339 4.36 -7.48 -10.50
N HIS A 340 3.29 -8.25 -10.40
CA HIS A 340 2.18 -7.94 -9.51
C HIS A 340 1.40 -9.19 -9.12
N PHE A 341 0.34 -9.04 -8.34
CA PHE A 341 -0.50 -10.15 -7.91
C PHE A 341 -1.97 -9.76 -7.77
N MET A 342 -2.83 -10.77 -7.72
CA MET A 342 -4.20 -10.67 -7.21
C MET A 342 -4.49 -11.78 -6.21
N ILE A 343 -5.46 -11.54 -5.32
CA ILE A 343 -6.04 -12.58 -4.47
C ILE A 343 -7.34 -13.06 -5.09
N ASP A 344 -7.39 -14.35 -5.44
CA ASP A 344 -8.59 -15.04 -5.90
C ASP A 344 -9.28 -15.67 -4.68
N ILE A 345 -10.28 -14.98 -4.12
CA ILE A 345 -10.92 -15.32 -2.84
C ILE A 345 -12.02 -16.37 -3.09
N LYS A 346 -11.76 -17.62 -2.68
CA LYS A 346 -12.66 -18.77 -2.86
C LYS A 346 -12.78 -19.60 -1.58
N GLY A 347 -12.94 -18.91 -0.45
CA GLY A 347 -12.97 -19.52 0.88
C GLY A 347 -11.67 -20.31 1.16
N PRO A 348 -11.74 -21.60 1.50
CA PRO A 348 -10.53 -22.41 1.75
C PRO A 348 -9.67 -22.65 0.50
N ASN A 349 -10.19 -22.38 -0.71
CA ASN A 349 -9.44 -22.49 -1.96
C ASN A 349 -8.82 -21.15 -2.40
N THR A 350 -8.67 -20.19 -1.47
CA THR A 350 -8.10 -18.87 -1.80
C THR A 350 -6.65 -19.00 -2.30
N GLN A 351 -6.34 -18.27 -3.39
CA GLN A 351 -5.03 -18.31 -4.06
C GLN A 351 -4.43 -16.92 -4.21
N LEU A 352 -3.12 -16.83 -4.01
CA LEU A 352 -2.28 -15.74 -4.50
C LEU A 352 -1.93 -16.01 -5.97
N VAL A 353 -2.43 -15.17 -6.87
CA VAL A 353 -2.17 -15.25 -8.32
C VAL A 353 -1.13 -14.21 -8.68
N VAL A 354 0.12 -14.64 -8.85
CA VAL A 354 1.24 -13.78 -9.23
C VAL A 354 1.31 -13.72 -10.75
N PHE A 355 1.51 -12.53 -11.31
CA PHE A 355 1.59 -12.32 -12.75
C PHE A 355 2.67 -11.29 -13.12
N CYS A 356 3.03 -11.30 -14.40
CA CYS A 356 4.05 -10.46 -15.00
C CYS A 356 3.46 -9.78 -16.24
N ILE A 357 3.74 -8.49 -16.41
CA ILE A 357 3.45 -7.71 -17.61
C ILE A 357 4.81 -7.38 -18.25
N PRO A 358 5.17 -8.01 -19.38
CA PRO A 358 6.48 -7.82 -19.98
C PRO A 358 6.71 -6.38 -20.46
N ALA A 359 7.92 -5.85 -20.28
CA ALA A 359 8.29 -4.52 -20.76
C ALA A 359 8.17 -4.41 -22.29
N GLN A 360 8.58 -5.45 -23.02
CA GLN A 360 8.56 -5.47 -24.48
C GLN A 360 7.18 -5.76 -25.09
N ALA A 361 6.11 -5.84 -24.30
CA ALA A 361 4.76 -6.03 -24.84
C ALA A 361 4.30 -4.84 -25.71
N SER A 362 4.97 -3.69 -25.65
CA SER A 362 4.69 -2.49 -26.42
C SER A 362 5.58 -2.38 -27.65
N HIS A 363 5.08 -2.87 -28.79
CA HIS A 363 5.19 -2.30 -30.16
C HIS A 363 4.88 -3.41 -31.18
N GLY A 364 3.60 -3.77 -31.32
CA GLY A 364 3.14 -4.69 -32.37
C GLY A 364 2.33 -5.90 -31.92
N ALA A 365 2.02 -6.05 -30.63
CA ALA A 365 1.07 -7.07 -30.20
C ALA A 365 -0.34 -6.76 -30.77
N SER A 366 -0.81 -7.64 -31.66
CA SER A 366 -2.20 -7.70 -32.12
C SER A 366 -3.16 -7.62 -30.92
N ALA A 367 -4.35 -7.03 -31.11
CA ALA A 367 -5.42 -6.93 -30.12
C ALA A 367 -5.89 -8.29 -29.54
N THR A 368 -5.32 -9.41 -30.01
CA THR A 368 -5.67 -10.79 -29.69
C THR A 368 -4.74 -11.48 -28.68
N ASN A 369 -3.61 -10.88 -28.29
CA ASN A 369 -2.63 -11.54 -27.40
C ASN A 369 -2.66 -10.96 -25.97
N ALA A 370 -2.67 -11.85 -24.97
CA ALA A 370 -2.57 -11.48 -23.56
C ALA A 370 -1.30 -10.63 -23.31
N ARG A 371 -1.47 -9.47 -22.68
CA ARG A 371 -0.40 -8.53 -22.28
C ARG A 371 0.22 -8.88 -20.94
N ALA A 372 -0.46 -9.71 -20.14
CA ALA A 372 0.04 -10.24 -18.88
C ALA A 372 0.08 -11.78 -18.93
N ARG A 373 1.08 -12.38 -18.27
CA ARG A 373 1.13 -13.83 -18.03
C ARG A 373 1.04 -14.13 -16.55
N VAL A 374 0.29 -15.18 -16.20
CA VAL A 374 0.36 -15.75 -14.85
C VAL A 374 1.74 -16.38 -14.66
N VAL A 375 2.41 -16.00 -13.56
CA VAL A 375 3.72 -16.53 -13.14
C VAL A 375 3.51 -17.69 -12.19
N ALA A 376 2.63 -17.53 -11.20
CA ALA A 376 2.38 -18.54 -10.17
C ALA A 376 0.94 -18.46 -9.65
N ARG A 377 0.40 -19.60 -9.21
CA ARG A 377 -0.80 -19.69 -8.37
C ARG A 377 -0.41 -20.41 -7.09
N VAL A 378 -0.37 -19.68 -5.98
CA VAL A 378 0.04 -20.19 -4.68
C VAL A 378 -1.21 -20.35 -3.81
N PRO A 379 -1.60 -21.57 -3.42
CA PRO A 379 -2.67 -21.78 -2.46
C PRO A 379 -2.26 -21.18 -1.11
N ILE A 380 -3.11 -20.30 -0.57
CA ILE A 380 -2.87 -19.65 0.73
C ILE A 380 -4.00 -19.94 1.73
N GLY A 381 -5.16 -20.41 1.28
CA GLY A 381 -6.23 -20.93 2.16
C GLY A 381 -7.00 -19.87 2.96
N PHE A 382 -6.57 -18.62 2.92
CA PHE A 382 -7.21 -17.48 3.58
C PHE A 382 -6.99 -16.19 2.76
N ALA A 383 -7.73 -15.12 3.06
CA ALA A 383 -7.61 -13.83 2.38
C ALA A 383 -6.71 -12.88 3.19
N PRO A 384 -5.43 -12.71 2.83
CA PRO A 384 -4.54 -11.75 3.48
C PRO A 384 -4.83 -10.33 3.00
N TYR A 385 -4.42 -9.36 3.80
CA TYR A 385 -4.22 -8.00 3.30
C TYR A 385 -2.75 -7.80 2.93
N ILE A 386 -2.52 -7.32 1.70
CA ILE A 386 -1.17 -7.08 1.17
C ILE A 386 -1.21 -5.74 0.44
N HIS A 387 -0.80 -4.68 1.13
CA HIS A 387 -0.68 -3.34 0.53
C HIS A 387 0.54 -3.23 -0.40
N SER A 388 1.62 -3.93 -0.04
CA SER A 388 2.83 -4.05 -0.83
C SER A 388 3.51 -5.40 -0.59
N PHE A 389 4.41 -5.77 -1.48
CA PHE A 389 5.22 -6.99 -1.42
C PHE A 389 6.65 -6.62 -1.85
N ALA A 390 7.63 -7.51 -1.66
CA ALA A 390 9.02 -7.22 -1.99
C ALA A 390 9.50 -8.01 -3.21
N ALA A 391 10.52 -7.48 -3.89
CA ALA A 391 11.16 -8.14 -5.02
C ALA A 391 12.69 -8.07 -4.87
N THR A 392 13.34 -9.18 -5.19
CA THR A 392 14.79 -9.31 -5.39
C THR A 392 15.07 -9.42 -6.89
N ALA A 393 16.29 -9.76 -7.31
CA ALA A 393 16.57 -10.04 -8.72
C ALA A 393 15.77 -11.26 -9.20
N ASP A 394 15.73 -12.35 -8.43
CA ASP A 394 15.15 -13.63 -8.87
C ASP A 394 13.83 -14.03 -8.19
N TYR A 395 13.48 -13.38 -7.08
CA TYR A 395 12.35 -13.76 -6.23
C TYR A 395 11.39 -12.62 -5.93
N LEU A 396 10.13 -12.98 -5.74
CA LEU A 396 9.09 -12.14 -5.16
C LEU A 396 8.75 -12.67 -3.77
N VAL A 397 8.67 -11.80 -2.77
CA VAL A 397 8.39 -12.15 -1.39
C VAL A 397 7.08 -11.52 -0.94
N PHE A 398 6.17 -12.36 -0.47
CA PHE A 398 4.86 -11.94 0.03
C PHE A 398 4.77 -12.31 1.50
N ILE A 399 4.51 -11.31 2.35
CA ILE A 399 4.12 -11.52 3.74
C ILE A 399 2.58 -11.45 3.77
N LEU A 400 1.96 -12.55 4.18
CA LEU A 400 0.52 -12.79 4.12
C LEU A 400 -0.09 -12.40 5.47
N GLN A 401 -0.43 -11.12 5.66
CA GLN A 401 -0.93 -10.60 6.94
C GLN A 401 -2.38 -11.06 7.19
N PRO A 402 -2.65 -12.03 8.07
CA PRO A 402 -3.99 -12.46 8.39
C PRO A 402 -4.43 -11.68 9.62
N TYR A 403 -5.09 -10.53 9.39
CA TYR A 403 -5.64 -9.63 10.41
C TYR A 403 -6.38 -10.30 11.59
N TYR A 404 -6.73 -11.58 11.49
CA TYR A 404 -7.57 -12.34 12.40
C TYR A 404 -6.97 -13.68 12.91
N LEU A 405 -5.82 -14.15 12.39
CA LEU A 405 -5.26 -15.46 12.76
C LEU A 405 -4.08 -15.41 13.74
N GLY A 406 -3.49 -14.23 13.95
CA GLY A 406 -2.47 -14.03 14.99
C GLY A 406 -1.13 -14.72 14.73
N TRP A 407 -0.86 -15.12 13.48
CA TRP A 407 0.44 -15.57 12.98
C TRP A 407 0.63 -15.01 11.57
N ASP A 408 1.81 -14.50 11.22
CA ASP A 408 2.08 -14.11 9.83
C ASP A 408 2.84 -15.24 9.14
N GLU A 409 2.33 -15.64 7.98
CA GLU A 409 3.01 -16.55 7.06
C GLU A 409 3.53 -15.75 5.88
N GLY A 410 4.58 -16.23 5.24
CA GLY A 410 5.09 -15.64 4.02
C GLY A 410 5.48 -16.70 3.01
N VAL A 411 5.54 -16.26 1.75
CA VAL A 411 5.93 -17.10 0.62
C VAL A 411 6.96 -16.39 -0.25
N VAL A 412 7.92 -17.15 -0.76
CA VAL A 412 8.92 -16.71 -1.73
C VAL A 412 8.63 -17.41 -3.05
N VAL A 413 8.39 -16.64 -4.10
CA VAL A 413 8.08 -17.14 -5.45
C VAL A 413 9.24 -16.82 -6.38
N SER A 414 9.77 -17.82 -7.06
CA SER A 414 10.79 -17.64 -8.10
C SER A 414 10.17 -17.02 -9.35
N LYS A 415 10.71 -15.89 -9.82
CA LYS A 415 10.29 -15.21 -11.06
C LYS A 415 10.51 -16.10 -12.29
N GLN A 416 11.61 -16.85 -12.30
CA GLN A 416 12.00 -17.73 -13.41
C GLN A 416 11.15 -19.00 -13.48
N SER A 417 11.06 -19.74 -12.37
CA SER A 417 10.39 -21.05 -12.37
C SER A 417 8.88 -20.98 -12.11
N GLY A 418 8.38 -19.85 -11.59
CA GLY A 418 6.98 -19.69 -11.19
C GLY A 418 6.57 -20.52 -9.97
N LYS A 419 7.54 -21.12 -9.27
CA LYS A 419 7.29 -21.96 -8.09
C LYS A 419 7.38 -21.14 -6.81
N CYS A 420 6.53 -21.46 -5.84
CA CYS A 420 6.78 -21.13 -4.44
C CYS A 420 7.97 -21.98 -3.98
N VAL A 421 9.13 -21.34 -3.79
CA VAL A 421 10.38 -22.01 -3.39
C VAL A 421 10.53 -22.09 -1.88
N ARG A 422 9.79 -21.26 -1.13
CA ARG A 422 9.82 -21.23 0.33
C ARG A 422 8.49 -20.71 0.88
N SER A 423 7.98 -21.40 1.90
CA SER A 423 7.02 -20.82 2.86
C SER A 423 7.74 -20.62 4.19
N PHE A 424 7.40 -19.56 4.91
CA PHE A 424 8.03 -19.23 6.20
C PHE A 424 7.01 -18.63 7.17
N ALA A 425 7.25 -18.80 8.46
CA ALA A 425 6.55 -18.05 9.50
C ALA A 425 7.39 -16.84 9.92
N ILE A 426 6.73 -15.72 10.25
CA ILE A 426 7.42 -14.55 10.78
C ILE A 426 7.63 -14.73 12.30
N PRO A 427 8.82 -14.42 12.83
CA PRO A 427 9.16 -14.63 14.24
C PRO A 427 8.34 -13.81 15.23
N GLU A 428 7.77 -12.72 14.78
CA GLU A 428 6.91 -11.82 15.54
C GLU A 428 5.79 -11.34 14.63
N ALA A 429 4.55 -11.35 15.11
CA ALA A 429 3.43 -10.83 14.34
C ALA A 429 3.68 -9.34 14.07
N VAL A 430 3.62 -8.93 12.80
CA VAL A 430 3.85 -7.57 12.37
C VAL A 430 2.74 -7.14 11.42
N PHE A 431 2.26 -5.92 11.63
CA PHE A 431 1.46 -5.25 10.62
C PHE A 431 2.37 -4.33 9.80
N PHE A 432 2.20 -4.25 8.48
CA PHE A 432 2.88 -3.24 7.66
C PHE A 432 2.07 -2.87 6.43
N PHE A 433 2.26 -1.63 5.99
CA PHE A 433 1.79 -1.17 4.68
C PHE A 433 2.91 -1.33 3.65
N HIS A 434 4.09 -0.76 3.91
CA HIS A 434 5.14 -0.60 2.91
C HIS A 434 6.34 -1.51 3.16
N THR A 435 6.70 -2.27 2.12
CA THR A 435 8.05 -2.78 1.95
C THR A 435 9.00 -1.63 1.60
N VAL A 436 10.24 -1.72 2.06
CA VAL A 436 11.31 -0.76 1.77
C VAL A 436 12.11 -1.24 0.57
N ASN A 437 12.70 -2.44 0.68
CA ASN A 437 13.45 -3.10 -0.40
C ASN A 437 13.65 -4.59 -0.05
N ALA A 438 14.16 -5.37 -1.01
CA ALA A 438 14.65 -6.72 -0.76
C ALA A 438 15.84 -7.06 -1.66
N TRP A 439 16.71 -7.98 -1.25
CA TRP A 439 17.83 -8.46 -2.06
C TRP A 439 18.21 -9.89 -1.67
N GLN A 440 19.00 -10.54 -2.54
CA GLN A 440 19.57 -11.85 -2.27
C GLN A 440 20.94 -11.72 -1.60
N VAL A 441 21.24 -12.64 -0.68
CA VAL A 441 22.56 -12.76 -0.04
C VAL A 441 22.99 -14.22 -0.11
N GLN A 442 24.25 -14.44 -0.48
CA GLN A 442 24.91 -15.74 -0.41
C GLN A 442 25.67 -15.85 0.91
N GLU A 443 25.52 -16.95 1.66
CA GLU A 443 26.32 -17.14 2.87
C GLU A 443 27.82 -17.33 2.56
N VAL A 444 28.68 -16.76 3.41
CA VAL A 444 30.14 -16.84 3.27
C VAL A 444 30.59 -18.31 3.44
N GLY A 445 31.03 -18.92 2.34
CA GLY A 445 31.53 -20.30 2.29
C GLY A 445 30.48 -21.38 1.96
N GLY A 446 29.24 -21.01 1.62
CA GLY A 446 28.12 -21.94 1.42
C GLY A 446 27.41 -21.85 0.05
N LYS A 447 26.73 -22.95 -0.30
CA LYS A 447 25.78 -23.07 -1.44
C LYS A 447 24.39 -22.48 -1.12
N ASP A 448 24.19 -21.99 0.10
CA ASP A 448 22.89 -21.65 0.63
C ASP A 448 22.59 -20.16 0.43
N GLU A 449 21.50 -19.91 -0.28
CA GLU A 449 21.01 -18.58 -0.64
C GLU A 449 19.97 -18.11 0.38
N GLN A 450 19.94 -16.80 0.65
CA GLN A 450 18.99 -16.16 1.55
C GLN A 450 18.36 -14.94 0.86
N VAL A 451 17.12 -14.64 1.22
CA VAL A 451 16.45 -13.40 0.82
C VAL A 451 16.33 -12.49 2.03
N VAL A 452 16.76 -11.24 1.88
CA VAL A 452 16.61 -10.18 2.87
C VAL A 452 15.48 -9.25 2.44
N VAL A 453 14.59 -8.89 3.37
CA VAL A 453 13.45 -8.00 3.13
C VAL A 453 13.36 -6.97 4.25
N ASP A 454 13.34 -5.70 3.90
CA ASP A 454 13.07 -4.60 4.82
C ASP A 454 11.62 -4.12 4.66
N VAL A 455 10.90 -3.95 5.77
CA VAL A 455 9.52 -3.42 5.79
C VAL A 455 9.33 -2.41 6.92
N VAL A 456 8.40 -1.46 6.74
CA VAL A 456 7.97 -0.55 7.81
C VAL A 456 6.91 -1.23 8.67
N ALA A 457 7.35 -1.90 9.72
CA ALA A 457 6.53 -2.71 10.61
C ALA A 457 5.93 -1.91 11.77
N TYR A 458 4.75 -2.36 12.19
CA TYR A 458 4.00 -1.93 13.36
C TYR A 458 3.75 -3.15 14.25
N GLU A 459 3.71 -2.91 15.57
CA GLU A 459 3.37 -3.94 16.55
C GLU A 459 1.88 -4.37 16.46
N SER A 460 1.04 -3.52 15.90
CA SER A 460 -0.41 -3.74 15.83
C SER A 460 -1.03 -2.99 14.64
N PRO A 461 -2.13 -3.51 14.05
CA PRO A 461 -2.91 -2.81 13.02
C PRO A 461 -3.70 -1.59 13.55
N SER A 462 -3.50 -1.16 14.80
CA SER A 462 -4.25 -0.06 15.42
C SER A 462 -4.10 1.27 14.67
N LEU A 463 -3.01 1.46 13.93
CA LEU A 463 -2.79 2.63 13.09
C LEU A 463 -3.94 2.85 12.09
N VAL A 464 -4.51 1.78 11.56
CA VAL A 464 -5.66 1.84 10.63
C VAL A 464 -6.83 2.63 11.24
N TYR A 465 -7.11 2.45 12.53
CA TYR A 465 -8.19 3.19 13.21
C TYR A 465 -7.82 4.64 13.54
N LYS A 466 -6.53 4.91 13.68
CA LYS A 466 -5.97 6.22 13.97
C LYS A 466 -5.97 7.15 12.75
N MET A 467 -6.07 6.59 11.54
CA MET A 467 -6.18 7.30 10.26
C MET A 467 -7.62 7.66 9.84
N MET A 468 -8.59 7.56 10.76
CA MET A 468 -9.91 8.18 10.55
C MET A 468 -9.78 9.70 10.58
N VAL A 469 -10.41 10.41 9.65
CA VAL A 469 -10.23 11.86 9.47
C VAL A 469 -10.61 12.64 10.74
N ASP A 470 -11.65 12.21 11.44
CA ASP A 470 -12.11 12.78 12.71
C ASP A 470 -11.24 12.39 13.93
N ARG A 471 -10.17 11.61 13.71
CA ARG A 471 -9.22 11.14 14.74
C ARG A 471 -7.78 11.49 14.43
N MET A 472 -7.46 11.86 13.20
CA MET A 472 -6.14 12.31 12.81
C MET A 472 -5.84 13.64 13.51
N SER A 473 -5.12 13.55 14.62
CA SER A 473 -4.67 14.68 15.41
C SER A 473 -3.17 14.87 15.28
N PRO A 474 -2.64 16.10 15.50
CA PRO A 474 -1.21 16.32 15.61
C PRO A 474 -0.68 15.59 16.85
N GLU A 475 -1.55 15.39 17.85
CA GLU A 475 -1.34 14.57 19.04
C GLU A 475 -1.77 13.12 18.83
N LEU A 476 -1.38 12.44 17.74
CA LEU A 476 -1.48 10.98 17.71
C LEU A 476 -0.64 10.45 18.89
N ARG A 477 -1.31 10.25 20.04
CA ARG A 477 -0.67 10.22 21.37
C ARG A 477 0.07 8.90 21.56
N GLY A 478 1.37 9.01 21.85
CA GLY A 478 2.21 7.97 22.45
C GLY A 478 3.11 7.23 21.45
N ASP A 479 4.23 6.71 21.95
CA ASP A 479 5.18 5.82 21.24
C ASP A 479 4.58 4.49 20.77
N GLN A 480 3.27 4.33 20.91
CA GLN A 480 2.50 3.13 20.61
C GLN A 480 1.94 3.29 19.19
N ASP A 481 2.23 2.31 18.32
CA ASP A 481 1.90 2.31 16.88
C ASP A 481 2.77 3.21 15.98
N LEU A 482 4.05 3.39 16.33
CA LEU A 482 5.02 4.02 15.43
C LEU A 482 5.69 2.98 14.53
N GLY A 483 5.83 3.32 13.25
CA GLY A 483 6.49 2.47 12.26
C GLY A 483 7.99 2.35 12.54
N VAL A 484 8.54 1.17 12.31
CA VAL A 484 9.98 0.90 12.37
C VAL A 484 10.40 0.05 11.17
N ILE A 485 11.61 0.24 10.66
CA ILE A 485 12.15 -0.65 9.62
C ILE A 485 12.65 -1.93 10.30
N LYS A 486 11.99 -3.04 9.99
CA LYS A 486 12.43 -4.39 10.36
C LYS A 486 12.97 -5.12 9.15
N ARG A 487 14.14 -5.73 9.33
CA ARG A 487 14.87 -6.53 8.35
C ARG A 487 14.67 -8.00 8.63
N PHE A 488 14.01 -8.70 7.73
CA PHE A 488 13.83 -10.15 7.75
C PHE A 488 14.87 -10.83 6.86
N THR A 489 15.60 -11.82 7.38
CA THR A 489 16.48 -12.67 6.57
C THR A 489 15.92 -14.07 6.53
N ILE A 490 15.54 -14.51 5.33
CA ILE A 490 14.81 -15.75 5.04
C ILE A 490 15.76 -16.69 4.30
N PRO A 491 16.26 -17.77 4.94
CA PRO A 491 17.05 -18.76 4.24
C PRO A 491 16.19 -19.52 3.23
N LEU A 492 16.71 -19.75 2.02
CA LEU A 492 16.05 -20.55 0.99
C LEU A 492 16.44 -22.04 1.09
N ALA A 493 17.64 -22.34 1.60
CA ALA A 493 18.06 -23.69 1.96
C ALA A 493 17.45 -24.15 3.30
N ASP A 494 17.62 -25.43 3.61
CA ASP A 494 16.97 -26.22 4.68
C ASP A 494 15.58 -26.78 4.34
N ALA A 495 15.61 -28.00 3.79
CA ALA A 495 14.52 -28.95 3.71
C ALA A 495 14.99 -30.31 4.28
N THR A 496 15.20 -30.41 5.59
CA THR A 496 14.93 -31.71 6.25
C THR A 496 13.45 -32.08 6.14
N ALA A 497 12.59 -31.16 5.70
CA ALA A 497 11.24 -31.43 5.26
C ALA A 497 11.11 -31.15 3.76
N ALA A 498 11.12 -32.21 2.96
CA ALA A 498 10.26 -32.22 1.78
C ALA A 498 8.89 -31.70 2.22
N THR A 499 8.44 -30.56 1.71
CA THR A 499 7.12 -29.92 1.95
C THR A 499 6.87 -29.14 3.26
N GLY A 500 7.87 -28.86 4.09
CA GLY A 500 7.65 -28.11 5.35
C GLY A 500 7.84 -26.59 5.23
N ALA A 501 6.91 -25.79 5.76
CA ALA A 501 7.13 -24.36 5.99
C ALA A 501 8.26 -24.16 7.01
N ALA A 502 9.17 -23.21 6.76
CA ALA A 502 10.21 -22.87 7.73
C ALA A 502 9.58 -22.27 8.99
N GLY A 503 9.87 -22.88 10.13
CA GLY A 503 9.45 -22.35 11.43
C GLY A 503 10.04 -20.95 11.69
N PRO A 504 9.41 -20.15 12.57
CA PRO A 504 9.81 -18.77 12.84
C PRO A 504 11.27 -18.64 13.31
N GLU A 505 11.82 -19.68 13.94
CA GLU A 505 13.21 -19.75 14.40
C GLU A 505 14.25 -19.67 13.28
N HIS A 506 13.84 -19.95 12.03
CA HIS A 506 14.74 -19.90 10.86
C HIS A 506 14.79 -18.52 10.19
N VAL A 507 13.83 -17.63 10.50
CA VAL A 507 13.79 -16.27 9.94
C VAL A 507 14.40 -15.31 10.96
N LYS A 508 15.53 -14.69 10.62
CA LYS A 508 16.12 -13.65 11.48
C LYS A 508 15.34 -12.36 11.30
N CYS A 509 15.11 -11.63 12.40
CA CYS A 509 14.50 -10.30 12.38
C CYS A 509 15.41 -9.31 13.12
N GLU A 510 15.66 -8.16 12.51
CA GLU A 510 16.49 -7.09 13.07
C GLU A 510 15.80 -5.73 12.91
N LEU A 511 15.83 -4.91 13.96
CA LEU A 511 15.48 -3.49 13.88
C LEU A 511 16.63 -2.69 13.25
N VAL A 512 16.35 -1.96 12.17
CA VAL A 512 17.35 -1.20 11.40
C VAL A 512 17.03 0.30 11.26
N SER A 513 16.06 0.83 12.01
CA SER A 513 15.78 2.27 12.08
C SER A 513 15.38 2.72 13.48
N PRO A 514 15.40 4.04 13.75
CA PRO A 514 14.62 4.63 14.82
C PRO A 514 13.11 4.45 14.59
N LYS A 515 12.30 4.74 15.63
CA LYS A 515 10.83 4.71 15.56
C LYS A 515 10.26 5.90 14.78
N GLY A 516 9.04 5.70 14.27
CA GLY A 516 8.20 6.75 13.71
C GLY A 516 8.41 7.00 12.22
N VAL A 517 8.91 6.03 11.47
CA VAL A 517 9.15 6.17 10.03
C VAL A 517 8.02 5.59 9.19
N GLU A 518 7.70 6.24 8.07
CA GLU A 518 6.72 5.77 7.08
C GLU A 518 6.98 6.31 5.68
N LEU A 519 6.20 5.84 4.70
CA LEU A 519 6.26 6.16 3.29
C LEU A 519 7.70 6.08 2.79
N PRO A 520 8.34 4.89 2.94
CA PRO A 520 9.76 4.72 2.69
C PRO A 520 10.06 4.81 1.20
N ARG A 521 11.14 5.50 0.88
CA ARG A 521 11.71 5.57 -0.47
C ARG A 521 13.22 5.40 -0.39
N ILE A 522 13.78 4.78 -1.41
CA ILE A 522 15.23 4.56 -1.54
C ILE A 522 15.73 5.15 -2.85
N ASN A 523 17.04 5.15 -3.04
CA ASN A 523 17.60 5.36 -4.37
C ASN A 523 17.13 4.24 -5.31
N PRO A 524 16.41 4.54 -6.41
CA PRO A 524 15.91 3.51 -7.31
C PRO A 524 17.02 2.65 -7.96
N LEU A 525 18.25 3.16 -8.05
CA LEU A 525 19.43 2.40 -8.53
C LEU A 525 19.90 1.30 -7.55
N TYR A 526 19.24 1.20 -6.40
CA TYR A 526 19.50 0.20 -5.36
C TYR A 526 18.31 -0.75 -5.17
N LEU A 527 17.25 -0.64 -5.97
CA LEU A 527 16.21 -1.66 -6.01
C LEU A 527 16.85 -3.03 -6.25
N THR A 528 16.40 -4.04 -5.50
CA THR A 528 16.94 -5.41 -5.54
C THR A 528 18.38 -5.60 -5.01
N HIS A 529 19.01 -4.53 -4.50
CA HIS A 529 20.37 -4.55 -3.93
C HIS A 529 20.37 -4.07 -2.46
N PRO A 530 21.39 -4.45 -1.65
CA PRO A 530 21.55 -3.90 -0.31
C PRO A 530 21.54 -2.38 -0.31
N THR A 531 20.75 -1.78 0.57
CA THR A 531 20.53 -0.32 0.64
C THR A 531 20.84 0.18 2.04
N ARG A 532 21.62 1.26 2.14
CA ARG A 532 21.97 1.90 3.42
C ARG A 532 21.01 3.02 3.77
N PHE A 533 20.61 3.84 2.82
CA PHE A 533 19.82 5.05 3.06
C PHE A 533 18.36 4.89 2.67
N VAL A 534 17.48 5.22 3.62
CA VAL A 534 16.02 5.19 3.42
C VAL A 534 15.45 6.55 3.77
N TYR A 535 14.67 7.13 2.87
CA TYR A 535 14.02 8.42 3.04
C TYR A 535 12.57 8.19 3.43
N CYS A 536 12.13 8.77 4.55
CA CYS A 536 10.81 8.50 5.12
C CYS A 536 10.10 9.80 5.50
N MET A 537 8.77 9.79 5.40
CA MET A 537 7.94 10.66 6.22
C MET A 537 8.10 10.24 7.69
N LEU A 538 8.21 11.21 8.59
CA LEU A 538 8.35 10.95 10.01
C LEU A 538 7.02 11.23 10.74
N GLN A 539 6.45 10.16 11.29
CA GLN A 539 5.22 10.15 12.07
C GLN A 539 5.38 10.85 13.41
N HIS A 540 6.55 10.79 14.03
CA HIS A 540 6.79 11.45 15.32
C HIS A 540 8.27 11.80 15.47
N LEU A 541 8.55 13.03 15.90
CA LEU A 541 9.86 13.45 16.35
C LEU A 541 9.98 13.14 17.85
N ASP A 542 10.76 12.12 18.19
CA ASP A 542 11.07 11.82 19.59
C ASP A 542 11.84 12.97 20.25
N GLU A 543 11.75 13.04 21.58
CA GLU A 543 12.32 14.13 22.37
C GLU A 543 13.85 14.27 22.20
N THR A 544 14.57 13.15 22.04
CA THR A 544 16.04 13.17 21.91
C THR A 544 16.43 13.77 20.56
N THR A 545 15.79 13.31 19.48
CA THR A 545 15.96 13.87 18.14
C THR A 545 15.55 15.34 18.10
N ARG A 546 14.45 15.70 18.77
CA ARG A 546 13.95 17.08 18.87
C ARG A 546 14.96 18.02 19.53
N GLN A 547 15.62 17.59 20.60
CA GLN A 547 16.62 18.38 21.32
C GLN A 547 17.90 18.62 20.51
N ALA A 548 18.20 17.74 19.55
CA ALA A 548 19.34 17.90 18.64
C ALA A 548 19.04 18.88 17.48
N LEU A 549 17.77 19.24 17.27
CA LEU A 549 17.35 20.20 16.26
C LEU A 549 17.27 21.61 16.82
N ASP A 550 17.32 22.60 15.93
CA ASP A 550 17.02 24.00 16.27
C ASP A 550 15.64 24.08 16.94
N PRO A 551 15.54 24.56 18.20
CA PRO A 551 14.26 24.67 18.91
C PRO A 551 13.22 25.50 18.18
N GLU A 552 13.64 26.47 17.35
CA GLU A 552 12.72 27.27 16.53
C GLU A 552 12.14 26.49 15.34
N ARG A 553 12.79 25.38 14.94
CA ARG A 553 12.36 24.53 13.82
C ARG A 553 11.67 23.25 14.25
N ALA A 554 12.02 22.71 15.42
CA ALA A 554 11.69 21.38 15.88
C ALA A 554 10.18 21.21 16.18
N ALA A 555 9.40 20.84 15.16
CA ALA A 555 7.95 20.77 15.26
C ALA A 555 7.46 19.43 15.85
N THR A 556 6.51 19.45 16.79
CA THR A 556 6.03 18.24 17.49
C THR A 556 4.70 17.73 16.95
N GLY A 557 4.57 16.43 16.69
CA GLY A 557 3.30 15.79 16.31
C GLY A 557 3.37 14.96 15.03
N PHE A 558 2.19 14.48 14.58
CA PHE A 558 2.06 13.59 13.43
C PHE A 558 2.36 14.27 12.08
N MET A 559 3.15 13.59 11.24
CA MET A 559 3.52 14.03 9.88
C MET A 559 4.15 15.43 9.84
N ARG A 560 5.10 15.70 10.73
CA ARG A 560 5.72 17.04 10.88
C ARG A 560 7.15 17.15 10.39
N ALA A 561 7.71 16.05 9.95
CA ALA A 561 9.09 15.98 9.50
C ALA A 561 9.25 14.91 8.42
N ILE A 562 10.34 15.03 7.67
CA ILE A 562 10.89 13.95 6.86
C ILE A 562 12.29 13.65 7.37
N CYS A 563 12.75 12.43 7.14
CA CYS A 563 14.04 11.97 7.62
C CYS A 563 14.77 11.13 6.56
N LYS A 564 16.09 11.09 6.72
CA LYS A 564 17.00 10.14 6.08
C LYS A 564 17.48 9.19 7.17
N VAL A 565 17.17 7.91 7.03
CA VAL A 565 17.61 6.83 7.91
C VAL A 565 18.89 6.22 7.35
N ASP A 566 19.88 6.00 8.20
CA ASP A 566 21.05 5.15 7.90
C ASP A 566 20.83 3.79 8.56
N THR A 567 20.62 2.75 7.76
CA THR A 567 20.32 1.40 8.25
C THR A 567 21.52 0.70 8.85
N HIS A 568 22.75 1.19 8.60
CA HIS A 568 23.96 0.64 9.19
C HIS A 568 24.16 1.15 10.61
N THR A 569 24.00 2.47 10.81
CA THR A 569 24.10 3.09 12.15
C THR A 569 22.79 3.01 12.93
N LYS A 570 21.68 2.66 12.26
CA LYS A 570 20.32 2.57 12.81
C LYS A 570 19.84 3.88 13.41
N SER A 571 20.25 5.00 12.80
CA SER A 571 19.98 6.35 13.27
C SER A 571 19.42 7.23 12.16
N PHE A 572 18.87 8.39 12.51
CA PHE A 572 18.63 9.43 11.52
C PHE A 572 19.96 10.05 11.10
N ALA A 573 20.27 10.01 9.81
CA ALA A 573 21.38 10.73 9.19
C ALA A 573 21.01 12.18 8.83
N GLY A 574 19.72 12.48 8.73
CA GLY A 574 19.19 13.82 8.51
C GLY A 574 17.72 13.90 8.84
N VAL A 575 17.28 15.06 9.32
CA VAL A 575 15.87 15.35 9.60
C VAL A 575 15.57 16.77 9.15
N TRP A 576 14.48 16.94 8.39
CA TRP A 576 13.98 18.25 8.01
C TRP A 576 12.59 18.45 8.63
N THR A 577 12.40 19.62 9.24
CA THR A 577 11.14 20.07 9.83
C THR A 577 11.09 21.59 9.87
N ALA A 578 9.88 22.13 9.93
CA ALA A 578 9.66 23.57 10.08
C ALA A 578 8.33 23.83 10.83
N PRO A 579 8.19 24.99 11.50
CA PRO A 579 6.96 25.35 12.19
C PRO A 579 5.76 25.34 11.24
N GLY A 580 4.62 24.79 11.69
CA GLY A 580 3.40 24.74 10.87
C GLY A 580 3.45 23.84 9.64
N CYS A 581 4.58 23.19 9.34
CA CYS A 581 4.78 22.43 8.13
C CYS A 581 4.47 20.94 8.29
N TYR A 582 3.88 20.36 7.24
CA TYR A 582 3.50 18.95 7.15
C TYR A 582 3.96 18.37 5.81
N PRO A 583 5.15 17.74 5.75
CA PRO A 583 5.66 17.13 4.53
C PRO A 583 4.97 15.79 4.21
N GLY A 584 4.80 15.50 2.91
CA GLY A 584 4.36 14.20 2.41
C GLY A 584 5.51 13.22 2.16
N GLU A 585 5.25 12.14 1.42
CA GLU A 585 6.27 11.14 1.06
C GLU A 585 7.45 11.78 0.30
N PRO A 586 8.70 11.57 0.77
CA PRO A 586 9.90 12.04 0.09
C PRO A 586 10.27 11.14 -1.10
N VAL A 587 10.56 11.69 -2.28
CA VAL A 587 10.96 10.96 -3.49
C VAL A 587 12.42 11.28 -3.82
N PHE A 588 13.31 10.28 -3.75
CA PHE A 588 14.72 10.44 -4.08
C PHE A 588 14.97 10.36 -5.59
N ILE A 589 15.72 11.32 -6.12
CA ILE A 589 16.15 11.40 -7.52
C ILE A 589 17.68 11.33 -7.55
N PRO A 590 18.28 10.24 -8.07
CA PRO A 590 19.73 10.13 -8.17
C PRO A 590 20.28 11.18 -9.13
N ARG A 591 21.47 11.70 -8.83
CA ARG A 591 22.24 12.48 -9.80
C ARG A 591 22.61 11.58 -10.98
N PRO A 592 22.37 12.00 -12.24
CA PRO A 592 22.83 11.26 -13.42
C PRO A 592 24.35 11.14 -13.43
N SER A 593 24.87 9.93 -13.68
CA SER A 593 26.29 9.70 -13.88
C SER A 593 26.67 9.91 -15.36
N GLY A 594 27.46 10.94 -15.67
CA GLY A 594 27.82 11.25 -17.06
C GLY A 594 28.65 10.18 -17.81
N ASN A 595 29.07 9.10 -17.14
CA ASN A 595 29.87 8.01 -17.69
C ASN A 595 29.42 6.61 -17.24
N GLY A 596 28.19 6.48 -16.71
CA GLY A 596 27.67 5.22 -16.16
C GLY A 596 28.33 4.75 -14.84
N ALA A 597 29.22 5.55 -14.22
CA ALA A 597 29.78 5.20 -12.92
C ALA A 597 28.78 5.51 -11.80
N ARG A 598 28.50 4.52 -10.95
CA ARG A 598 27.61 4.69 -9.79
C ARG A 598 28.16 5.81 -8.90
N THR A 599 27.36 6.84 -8.67
CA THR A 599 27.62 7.83 -7.62
C THR A 599 27.38 7.19 -6.24
N GLU A 600 27.72 7.90 -5.17
CA GLU A 600 27.35 7.45 -3.83
C GLU A 600 25.82 7.27 -3.72
N GLU A 601 25.39 6.34 -2.87
CA GLU A 601 23.98 5.93 -2.76
C GLU A 601 23.00 7.09 -2.54
N ASP A 602 23.45 8.11 -1.81
CA ASP A 602 22.71 9.30 -1.44
C ASP A 602 23.08 10.55 -2.28
N ASP A 603 23.86 10.41 -3.36
CA ASP A 603 24.16 11.50 -4.29
C ASP A 603 22.98 11.76 -5.24
N GLY A 604 22.20 12.78 -4.90
CA GLY A 604 20.99 13.15 -5.60
C GLY A 604 20.23 14.22 -4.83
N VAL A 605 18.93 14.31 -5.08
CA VAL A 605 18.02 15.20 -4.34
C VAL A 605 16.80 14.45 -3.84
N VAL A 606 16.17 14.96 -2.79
CA VAL A 606 14.90 14.46 -2.26
C VAL A 606 13.82 15.50 -2.50
N LEU A 607 12.74 15.10 -3.19
CA LEU A 607 11.57 15.92 -3.46
C LEU A 607 10.44 15.57 -2.48
N THR A 608 9.85 16.54 -1.80
CA THR A 608 8.59 16.33 -1.07
C THR A 608 7.66 17.53 -1.23
N ILE A 609 6.36 17.31 -1.14
CA ILE A 609 5.38 18.41 -1.11
C ILE A 609 5.04 18.66 0.36
N VAL A 610 5.11 19.93 0.76
CA VAL A 610 4.88 20.37 2.13
C VAL A 610 3.65 21.26 2.18
N LEU A 611 2.74 20.98 3.11
CA LEU A 611 1.70 21.91 3.52
C LEU A 611 2.23 22.82 4.62
N ASP A 612 2.28 24.13 4.38
CA ASP A 612 2.42 25.14 5.41
C ASP A 612 1.02 25.55 5.89
N ALA A 613 0.61 24.98 7.02
CA ALA A 613 -0.72 25.23 7.57
C ALA A 613 -0.88 26.61 8.17
N ILE A 614 0.22 27.28 8.56
CA ILE A 614 0.17 28.65 9.10
C ILE A 614 -0.12 29.63 7.97
N ARG A 615 0.58 29.47 6.85
CA ARG A 615 0.43 30.32 5.66
C ARG A 615 -0.69 29.87 4.72
N SER A 616 -1.25 28.67 4.94
CA SER A 616 -2.27 28.05 4.07
C SER A 616 -1.83 27.93 2.61
N VAL A 617 -0.56 27.56 2.41
CA VAL A 617 0.05 27.32 1.10
C VAL A 617 0.76 25.97 1.10
N SER A 618 1.04 25.45 -0.08
CA SER A 618 1.92 24.30 -0.24
C SER A 618 3.13 24.64 -1.10
N PHE A 619 4.23 23.92 -0.90
CA PHE A 619 5.42 24.06 -1.71
C PHE A 619 6.07 22.72 -1.99
N LEU A 620 6.66 22.59 -3.18
CA LEU A 620 7.62 21.54 -3.48
C LEU A 620 8.95 21.89 -2.82
N LEU A 621 9.43 21.05 -1.92
CA LEU A 621 10.71 21.16 -1.24
C LEU A 621 11.75 20.26 -1.92
N LEU A 622 12.96 20.79 -2.12
CA LEU A 622 14.14 20.06 -2.55
C LEU A 622 15.18 20.04 -1.44
N LEU A 623 15.58 18.84 -1.04
CA LEU A 623 16.72 18.63 -0.14
C LEU A 623 17.90 17.99 -0.89
N ASP A 624 19.12 18.32 -0.50
CA ASP A 624 20.31 17.58 -0.93
C ASP A 624 20.29 16.16 -0.34
N GLY A 625 20.55 15.14 -1.16
CA GLY A 625 20.45 13.75 -0.73
C GLY A 625 21.47 13.36 0.34
N LYS A 626 22.64 14.01 0.38
CA LYS A 626 23.73 13.74 1.32
C LYS A 626 23.56 14.50 2.62
N THR A 627 23.51 15.83 2.56
CA THR A 627 23.45 16.71 3.74
C THR A 627 22.04 16.79 4.33
N PHE A 628 21.01 16.49 3.52
CA PHE A 628 19.61 16.66 3.86
C PHE A 628 19.21 18.11 4.17
N GLU A 629 20.02 19.07 3.73
CA GLU A 629 19.74 20.50 3.79
C GLU A 629 18.89 20.95 2.59
N GLU A 630 18.15 22.04 2.78
CA GLU A 630 17.31 22.59 1.73
C GLU A 630 18.12 23.29 0.63
N VAL A 631 17.84 22.89 -0.61
CA VAL A 631 18.47 23.41 -1.83
C VAL A 631 17.57 24.45 -2.50
N ALA A 632 16.28 24.14 -2.62
CA ALA A 632 15.29 24.99 -3.25
C ALA A 632 13.87 24.66 -2.79
N ARG A 633 12.94 25.57 -3.06
CA ARG A 633 11.51 25.30 -2.98
C ARG A 633 10.71 26.05 -4.04
N ALA A 634 9.58 25.49 -4.45
CA ALA A 634 8.63 26.11 -5.38
C ALA A 634 7.23 26.15 -4.76
N GLU A 635 6.69 27.34 -4.50
CA GLU A 635 5.46 27.56 -3.72
C GLU A 635 4.23 27.74 -4.62
N ILE A 636 3.20 26.93 -4.39
CA ILE A 636 1.90 27.05 -5.07
C ILE A 636 0.88 27.79 -4.19
N GLU A 637 -0.11 28.39 -4.82
CA GLU A 637 -1.25 28.97 -4.11
C GLU A 637 -2.14 27.86 -3.54
N GLY A 638 -2.53 28.04 -2.27
CA GLY A 638 -3.47 27.17 -1.57
C GLY A 638 -2.85 25.93 -0.90
N PRO A 639 -3.56 25.35 0.08
CA PRO A 639 -3.08 24.21 0.85
C PRO A 639 -3.36 22.91 0.10
N MET A 640 -2.33 22.30 -0.49
CA MET A 640 -2.47 20.99 -1.13
C MET A 640 -2.91 19.94 -0.09
N PRO A 641 -3.93 19.12 -0.38
CA PRO A 641 -4.38 18.06 0.52
C PRO A 641 -3.31 17.01 0.77
N PHE A 642 -3.41 16.31 1.90
CA PHE A 642 -2.52 15.19 2.20
C PHE A 642 -2.72 14.07 1.19
N GLY A 643 -1.60 13.63 0.61
CA GLY A 643 -1.59 12.54 -0.36
C GLY A 643 -0.76 11.36 0.09
N PHE A 644 -0.71 10.37 -0.80
CA PHE A 644 0.00 9.12 -0.58
C PHE A 644 1.25 9.11 -1.46
N HIS A 645 1.20 8.41 -2.59
CA HIS A 645 2.40 8.12 -3.36
C HIS A 645 2.54 8.97 -4.62
N GLY A 646 3.80 9.26 -4.94
CA GLY A 646 4.18 9.96 -6.16
C GLY A 646 5.29 9.26 -6.93
N SER A 647 5.40 9.61 -8.20
CA SER A 647 6.42 9.10 -9.11
C SER A 647 7.09 10.27 -9.84
N PHE A 648 8.40 10.20 -9.97
CA PHE A 648 9.16 11.14 -10.78
C PHE A 648 9.59 10.49 -12.09
N VAL A 649 9.57 11.29 -13.15
CA VAL A 649 10.00 10.92 -14.50
C VAL A 649 11.04 11.93 -14.95
N GLY A 650 12.25 11.47 -15.29
CA GLY A 650 13.30 12.34 -15.86
C GLY A 650 13.01 12.73 -17.31
N ASN A 651 13.55 13.87 -17.76
CA ASN A 651 13.60 14.22 -19.18
C ASN A 651 14.72 13.42 -19.86
N VAL A 652 14.39 12.78 -20.98
CA VAL A 652 15.10 11.64 -21.56
C VAL A 652 16.53 11.93 -22.05
N LYS A 653 16.91 13.20 -22.20
CA LYS A 653 18.27 13.55 -22.64
C LYS A 653 19.39 12.97 -21.76
N GLU A 654 19.08 12.52 -20.54
CA GLU A 654 20.06 11.92 -19.61
C GLU A 654 19.75 10.48 -19.17
N MET A 655 18.59 9.89 -19.52
CA MET A 655 18.24 8.52 -19.10
C MET A 655 18.80 7.42 -20.02
N ASP A 656 19.14 7.73 -21.28
CA ASP A 656 19.91 6.84 -22.16
C ASP A 656 21.35 6.58 -21.65
N ALA A 657 21.77 7.26 -20.57
CA ALA A 657 23.03 7.02 -19.88
C ALA A 657 22.89 6.20 -18.56
N ILE A 658 21.65 5.84 -18.17
CA ILE A 658 21.35 5.15 -16.90
C ILE A 658 20.81 3.71 -17.13
N ASN A 659 20.23 3.43 -18.31
CA ASN A 659 19.91 2.07 -18.76
C ASN A 659 20.98 1.56 -19.73
#